data_AF-A0A835UWR7-F1
#
_entry.id   AF-A0A835UWR7-F1
#
_cell.length_a   1.000
_cell.length_b   1.000
_cell.length_c   1.000
_cell.angle_alpha   90.00
_cell.angle_beta   90.00
_cell.angle_gamma   90.00
#
_symmetry.space_group_name_H-M   'P 1'
#
loop_
_entity.id
_entity.type
_entity.pdbx_description
1 polymer ?
#
loop_
_entity_poly.entity_id
_entity_poly.type
_entity_poly.pdbx_seq_one_letter_code
_entity_poly.pdbx_strand_id
1 'polypeptide(L)'
;MGDIELCRLFSLSEEFKYVTVRQDEKMELAKLLDRVPIPVKESLEEPSAKINVLLQAYISQLKLEGLSLMSDMVFIRQSAGRLLRALFEIVLKRGWAQLAEKALNLCKMVDKRLWSVQTPLRQFPGIPNEILMKLEKKDLAWERYYDLNHQQLGELIRFPKMGKQLHTCIHELPKLNLAVHVQPITRSVLGFELTITPDFQWNDKVHGYVEPFWVIVEDNDGEYVLHHEYYILKKQYIDEDHTLSFTVPIYEPLPPQYFIRVVSDRWLGSQTVLPVCFRHLILPEKYSPPTELLDLQPLPVTALRNPSYEALYDTFKHFNPIQTQVFTVLYNTDDNVLVAAPTGSGKTICAEFAILRNHQKLPESVMRVVYIAPVEALAKERRRDWEEKFGKHLGISVVELTGETAADLKLLERGQIIISTPEKWDALSRRWKQRKHVQQVSLFIVDELHLIGGSVGPVLEIVVSRMRLIGSHTGSNIRIVALSASLANAKDLGEWIGATSHGLFNFPPGVRPVPLEIHIQGVDISNFEARMQAMSKPTYTAILQHAKNGKPALVFVPTRKHARLTAFDLCAYSGAESAEKPLFLLGNQEEMETFISGIKEETLRETIPMGVGYLHEGLSDIDQEVVKLLFLSRRIQVCVASSSMCWGVPLPAHLVVVMGTQYYDGRENCHTDYPITDLLQMMGHASRPLIDNSGKCVILCHAPRKEYYKKFLYEAFPVESHLHHFLHDHMNAEVVVGVIENKQEAVNYLTWTFMYRRLTKNPNYYNLQGVSHRHLSDHLSDLIENTLNNLESSKCIIIEEDVYLKPSNLGLIASYYYISYTSIERFSTSLSTKTKMKGLLEILASASEYAQLPIRPGEEDQIRKLIHHQRFSFENPKCSDPHVKANALLQAHFSRHTIVGNLAVDQREVLLSAHRLLQAMVDVISSNGWLSLALLAMEMCQMITQGMWERDSMLLQLPHFTKDLAKRCQENPGRAIETVFDLVEMDDEERRELLQMTDSQMLDIARFCNRFPNIDMTYEVLDADDIQPGEDATLLVTLERDLEGRSEVGPVDAPRFPKPKEEGWWLVVGDSSNNQLLAIKRVSLQRRAKVKLVFAVPKDVGKKSLVIYFMCDSYLGCDQEYNFTVDVKEPK
;
A
#
# COMPACT_ATOMS: atom_id res chain seq x y z
N MET A 1 -26.29 -8.13 -36.89
CA MET A 1 -27.70 -8.27 -36.46
C MET A 1 -28.20 -6.86 -36.14
N GLY A 2 -29.27 -6.40 -36.79
CA GLY A 2 -29.89 -5.09 -36.53
C GLY A 2 -31.05 -5.18 -35.55
N ASP A 3 -31.72 -4.04 -35.31
CA ASP A 3 -32.85 -3.97 -34.36
C ASP A 3 -34.02 -4.87 -34.79
N ILE A 4 -34.23 -5.00 -36.10
CA ILE A 4 -35.24 -5.90 -36.70
C ILE A 4 -35.00 -7.35 -36.25
N GLU A 5 -33.78 -7.85 -36.44
CA GLU A 5 -33.45 -9.22 -36.09
C GLU A 5 -33.43 -9.43 -34.56
N LEU A 6 -33.08 -8.41 -33.77
CA LEU A 6 -33.10 -8.48 -32.32
C LEU A 6 -34.53 -8.60 -31.76
N CYS A 7 -35.47 -7.79 -32.25
CA CYS A 7 -36.88 -7.91 -31.89
C CYS A 7 -37.48 -9.26 -32.30
N ARG A 8 -37.07 -9.78 -33.47
CA ARG A 8 -37.43 -11.13 -33.92
C ARG A 8 -36.85 -12.23 -33.03
N LEU A 9 -35.59 -12.12 -32.63
CA LEU A 9 -34.97 -13.10 -31.73
C LEU A 9 -35.71 -13.14 -30.39
N PHE A 10 -36.09 -11.97 -29.87
CA PHE A 10 -36.91 -11.87 -28.67
C PHE A 10 -38.26 -12.57 -28.83
N SER A 11 -38.99 -12.34 -29.94
CA SER A 11 -40.32 -12.93 -30.16
C SER A 11 -40.30 -14.46 -30.34
N LEU A 12 -39.14 -15.06 -30.59
CA LEU A 12 -38.94 -16.51 -30.68
C LEU A 12 -38.63 -17.19 -29.34
N SER A 13 -38.70 -16.47 -28.22
CA SER A 13 -38.42 -17.02 -26.89
C SER A 13 -39.44 -18.10 -26.48
N GLU A 14 -38.96 -19.16 -25.84
CA GLU A 14 -39.75 -20.35 -25.45
C GLU A 14 -40.89 -19.99 -24.47
N GLU A 15 -40.69 -18.94 -23.66
CA GLU A 15 -41.71 -18.37 -22.78
C GLU A 15 -42.99 -17.97 -23.53
N PHE A 16 -42.89 -17.65 -24.82
CA PHE A 16 -44.02 -17.20 -25.63
C PHE A 16 -44.63 -18.30 -26.51
N LYS A 17 -44.22 -19.56 -26.36
CA LYS A 17 -44.68 -20.67 -27.21
C LYS A 17 -46.19 -20.88 -27.30
N TYR A 18 -46.93 -20.47 -26.27
CA TYR A 18 -48.38 -20.61 -26.20
C TYR A 18 -49.14 -19.36 -26.66
N VAL A 19 -48.43 -18.29 -27.01
CA VAL A 19 -49.04 -17.11 -27.62
C VAL A 19 -49.44 -17.50 -29.03
N THR A 20 -50.70 -17.26 -29.39
CA THR A 20 -51.24 -17.56 -30.73
C THR A 20 -51.96 -16.33 -31.28
N VAL A 21 -52.04 -16.24 -32.61
CA VAL A 21 -52.78 -15.17 -33.28
C VAL A 21 -54.24 -15.58 -33.41
N ARG A 22 -55.15 -14.86 -32.72
CA ARG A 22 -56.59 -15.12 -32.80
C ARG A 22 -57.20 -14.35 -33.97
N GLN A 23 -58.28 -14.87 -34.58
CA GLN A 23 -58.88 -14.27 -35.79
C GLN A 23 -59.49 -12.88 -35.53
N ASP A 24 -60.08 -12.68 -34.36
CA ASP A 24 -60.67 -11.42 -33.89
C ASP A 24 -59.63 -10.32 -33.64
N GLU A 25 -58.35 -10.69 -33.47
CA GLU A 25 -57.26 -9.76 -33.21
C GLU A 25 -56.52 -9.30 -34.48
N LYS A 26 -56.64 -10.04 -35.60
CA LYS A 26 -55.86 -9.81 -36.82
C LYS A 26 -56.02 -8.40 -37.38
N MET A 27 -57.24 -7.85 -37.36
CA MET A 27 -57.51 -6.51 -37.87
C MET A 27 -56.86 -5.43 -37.01
N GLU A 28 -56.85 -5.60 -35.69
CA GLU A 28 -56.18 -4.68 -34.77
C GLU A 28 -54.65 -4.79 -34.89
N LEU A 29 -54.11 -6.02 -34.97
CA LEU A 29 -52.69 -6.27 -35.19
C LEU A 29 -52.17 -5.69 -36.51
N ALA A 30 -52.95 -5.76 -37.60
CA ALA A 30 -52.59 -5.14 -38.86
C ALA A 30 -52.48 -3.60 -38.73
N LYS A 31 -53.42 -2.96 -38.03
CA LYS A 31 -53.35 -1.51 -37.76
C LYS A 31 -52.15 -1.12 -36.88
N LEU A 32 -51.76 -2.00 -35.95
CA LEU A 32 -50.59 -1.77 -35.10
C LEU A 32 -49.29 -1.97 -35.89
N LEU A 33 -49.24 -2.97 -36.78
CA LEU A 33 -48.10 -3.24 -37.64
C LEU A 33 -47.69 -2.02 -38.48
N ASP A 34 -48.66 -1.25 -38.98
CA ASP A 34 -48.41 -0.01 -39.74
C ASP A 34 -47.88 1.15 -38.87
N ARG A 35 -47.95 1.02 -37.54
CA ARG A 35 -47.62 2.09 -36.57
C ARG A 35 -46.38 1.82 -35.74
N VAL A 36 -45.84 0.60 -35.79
CA VAL A 36 -44.63 0.25 -35.03
C VAL A 36 -43.36 0.74 -35.77
N PRO A 37 -42.35 1.27 -35.07
CA PRO A 37 -41.22 1.92 -35.70
C PRO A 37 -40.18 0.96 -36.28
N ILE A 38 -40.07 -0.27 -35.75
CA ILE A 38 -39.13 -1.29 -36.24
C ILE A 38 -39.89 -2.26 -37.16
N PRO A 39 -39.47 -2.42 -38.43
CA PRO A 39 -40.13 -3.34 -39.35
C PRO A 39 -40.19 -4.78 -38.82
N VAL A 40 -41.34 -5.44 -38.99
CA VAL A 40 -41.54 -6.86 -38.68
C VAL A 40 -41.55 -7.63 -39.99
N LYS A 41 -40.69 -8.65 -40.12
CA LYS A 41 -40.50 -9.40 -41.38
C LYS A 41 -41.44 -10.62 -41.48
N GLU A 42 -41.94 -11.07 -40.34
CA GLU A 42 -42.81 -12.23 -40.20
C GLU A 42 -44.23 -11.96 -40.70
N SER A 43 -44.92 -13.02 -41.13
CA SER A 43 -46.33 -12.92 -41.50
C SER A 43 -47.19 -12.60 -40.27
N LEU A 44 -48.24 -11.80 -40.44
CA LEU A 44 -49.23 -11.47 -39.40
C LEU A 44 -49.92 -12.72 -38.80
N GLU A 45 -49.85 -13.87 -39.47
CA GLU A 45 -50.37 -15.14 -38.96
C GLU A 45 -49.42 -15.84 -37.98
N GLU A 46 -48.14 -15.45 -37.96
CA GLU A 46 -47.15 -16.02 -37.08
C GLU A 46 -47.24 -15.42 -35.66
N PRO A 47 -47.20 -16.24 -34.60
CA PRO A 47 -47.09 -15.75 -33.23
C PRO A 47 -45.94 -14.76 -33.00
N SER A 48 -44.81 -14.98 -33.69
CA SER A 48 -43.63 -14.10 -33.64
C SER A 48 -43.98 -12.66 -34.01
N ALA A 49 -44.77 -12.46 -35.07
CA ALA A 49 -45.20 -11.15 -35.51
C ALA A 49 -46.07 -10.46 -34.44
N LYS A 50 -47.03 -11.19 -33.86
CA LYS A 50 -47.87 -10.68 -32.77
C LYS A 50 -47.04 -10.25 -31.57
N ILE A 51 -46.09 -11.07 -31.12
CA ILE A 51 -45.25 -10.76 -29.95
C ILE A 51 -44.38 -9.52 -30.22
N ASN A 52 -43.77 -9.44 -31.40
CA ASN A 52 -42.94 -8.33 -31.81
C ASN A 52 -43.75 -7.01 -31.87
N VAL A 53 -44.90 -7.02 -32.55
CA VAL A 53 -45.80 -5.86 -32.63
C VAL A 53 -46.27 -5.42 -31.24
N LEU A 54 -46.64 -6.35 -30.35
CA LEU A 54 -47.08 -6.02 -28.99
C LEU A 54 -45.96 -5.44 -28.12
N LEU A 55 -44.72 -5.91 -28.26
CA LEU A 55 -43.57 -5.31 -27.58
C LEU A 55 -43.38 -3.86 -28.04
N GLN A 56 -43.39 -3.62 -29.35
CA GLN A 56 -43.21 -2.29 -29.90
C GLN A 56 -44.38 -1.35 -29.58
N ALA A 57 -45.62 -1.86 -29.57
CA ALA A 57 -46.80 -1.13 -29.14
C ALA A 57 -46.71 -0.75 -27.66
N TYR A 58 -46.17 -1.64 -26.82
CA TYR A 58 -45.92 -1.38 -25.41
C TYR A 58 -44.92 -0.22 -25.20
N ILE A 59 -43.78 -0.24 -25.90
CA ILE A 59 -42.76 0.82 -25.84
C ILE A 59 -43.34 2.15 -26.37
N SER A 60 -44.11 2.09 -27.46
CA SER A 60 -44.74 3.25 -28.10
C SER A 60 -45.97 3.80 -27.33
N GLN A 61 -46.37 3.16 -26.24
CA GLN A 61 -47.55 3.51 -25.45
C GLN A 61 -48.86 3.56 -26.27
N LEU A 62 -48.99 2.68 -27.25
CA LEU A 62 -50.21 2.57 -28.05
C LEU A 62 -51.35 1.97 -27.22
N LYS A 63 -52.57 2.47 -27.43
CA LYS A 63 -53.78 1.92 -26.82
C LYS A 63 -54.24 0.70 -27.62
N LEU A 64 -54.62 -0.35 -26.90
CA LEU A 64 -55.22 -1.57 -27.45
C LEU A 64 -56.72 -1.59 -27.12
N GLU A 65 -57.55 -2.03 -28.06
CA GLU A 65 -59.00 -2.18 -27.93
C GLU A 65 -59.37 -3.58 -27.41
N GLY A 66 -58.66 -4.62 -27.86
CA GLY A 66 -58.88 -6.00 -27.44
C GLY A 66 -58.36 -6.32 -26.03
N LEU A 67 -59.24 -6.85 -25.17
CA LEU A 67 -58.87 -7.35 -23.83
C LEU A 67 -57.83 -8.48 -23.89
N SER A 68 -57.94 -9.33 -24.91
CA SER A 68 -57.05 -10.46 -25.13
C SER A 68 -55.63 -10.02 -25.52
N LEU A 69 -55.49 -9.04 -26.43
CA LEU A 69 -54.22 -8.43 -26.79
C LEU A 69 -53.59 -7.67 -25.62
N MET A 70 -54.39 -7.00 -24.79
CA MET A 70 -53.88 -6.37 -23.56
C MET A 70 -53.29 -7.39 -22.59
N SER A 71 -53.96 -8.53 -22.38
CA SER A 71 -53.43 -9.60 -21.52
C SER A 71 -52.11 -10.15 -22.07
N ASP A 72 -52.06 -10.41 -23.38
CA ASP A 72 -50.84 -10.92 -24.03
C ASP A 72 -49.69 -9.89 -23.95
N MET A 73 -49.97 -8.60 -24.14
CA MET A 73 -48.99 -7.53 -23.99
C MET A 73 -48.43 -7.45 -22.55
N VAL A 74 -49.28 -7.62 -21.53
CA VAL A 74 -48.84 -7.65 -20.13
C VAL A 74 -47.92 -8.84 -19.87
N PHE A 75 -48.27 -10.03 -20.37
CA PHE A 75 -47.44 -11.23 -20.25
C PHE A 75 -46.07 -11.06 -20.94
N ILE A 76 -46.07 -10.51 -22.16
CA ILE A 76 -44.84 -10.22 -22.92
C ILE A 76 -43.98 -9.23 -22.15
N ARG A 77 -44.55 -8.13 -21.65
CA ARG A 77 -43.82 -7.12 -20.86
C ARG A 77 -43.18 -7.71 -19.61
N GLN A 78 -43.91 -8.52 -18.84
CA GLN A 78 -43.39 -9.12 -17.60
C GLN A 78 -42.18 -10.02 -17.85
N SER A 79 -42.11 -10.65 -19.02
CA SER A 79 -40.98 -11.49 -19.42
C SER A 79 -39.88 -10.70 -20.15
N ALA A 80 -40.22 -9.57 -20.78
CA ALA A 80 -39.32 -8.80 -21.63
C ALA A 80 -38.05 -8.34 -20.92
N GLY A 81 -38.16 -7.82 -19.69
CA GLY A 81 -37.02 -7.33 -18.93
C GLY A 81 -35.93 -8.39 -18.72
N ARG A 82 -36.30 -9.59 -18.24
CA ARG A 82 -35.32 -10.67 -17.99
C ARG A 82 -34.74 -11.24 -19.29
N LEU A 83 -35.56 -11.37 -20.33
CA LEU A 83 -35.15 -11.97 -21.61
C LEU A 83 -34.19 -11.05 -22.36
N LEU A 84 -34.51 -9.77 -22.46
CA LEU A 84 -33.64 -8.78 -23.08
C LEU A 84 -32.33 -8.62 -22.28
N ARG A 85 -32.41 -8.69 -20.94
CA ARG A 85 -31.20 -8.65 -20.12
C ARG A 85 -30.29 -9.85 -20.36
N ALA A 86 -30.86 -11.06 -20.46
CA ALA A 86 -30.11 -12.26 -20.80
C ALA A 86 -29.46 -12.14 -22.20
N LEU A 87 -30.20 -11.61 -23.19
CA LEU A 87 -29.65 -11.35 -24.52
C LEU A 87 -28.48 -10.35 -24.47
N PHE A 88 -28.63 -9.25 -23.75
CA PHE A 88 -27.55 -8.28 -23.54
C PHE A 88 -26.30 -8.93 -22.95
N GLU A 89 -26.45 -9.70 -21.86
CA GLU A 89 -25.31 -10.35 -21.20
C GLU A 89 -24.62 -11.39 -22.09
N ILE A 90 -25.38 -12.17 -22.87
CA ILE A 90 -24.81 -13.12 -23.84
C ILE A 90 -23.98 -12.38 -24.89
N VAL A 91 -24.52 -11.30 -25.44
CA VAL A 91 -23.90 -10.54 -26.51
C VAL A 91 -22.66 -9.78 -26.02
N LEU A 92 -22.74 -9.18 -24.83
CA LEU A 92 -21.61 -8.53 -24.18
C LEU A 92 -20.46 -9.51 -23.92
N LYS A 93 -20.76 -10.71 -23.39
CA LYS A 93 -19.75 -11.76 -23.14
C LYS A 93 -19.12 -12.33 -24.40
N ARG A 94 -19.87 -12.38 -25.50
CA ARG A 94 -19.32 -12.73 -26.83
C ARG A 94 -18.48 -11.63 -27.45
N GLY A 95 -18.52 -10.44 -26.88
CA GLY A 95 -17.72 -9.30 -27.30
C GLY A 95 -18.26 -8.60 -28.56
N TRP A 96 -19.57 -8.63 -28.81
CA TRP A 96 -20.17 -7.98 -29.98
C TRP A 96 -20.68 -6.58 -29.62
N ALA A 97 -19.86 -5.55 -29.85
CA ALA A 97 -20.07 -4.19 -29.32
C ALA A 97 -21.40 -3.56 -29.79
N GLN A 98 -21.60 -3.44 -31.12
CA GLN A 98 -22.83 -2.83 -31.66
C GLN A 98 -24.12 -3.53 -31.21
N LEU A 99 -24.08 -4.87 -31.11
CA LEU A 99 -25.26 -5.62 -30.69
C LEU A 99 -25.49 -5.51 -29.19
N ALA A 100 -24.43 -5.40 -28.38
CA ALA A 100 -24.53 -5.17 -26.95
C ALA A 100 -25.16 -3.81 -26.66
N GLU A 101 -24.74 -2.76 -27.38
CA GLU A 101 -25.36 -1.43 -27.32
C GLU A 101 -26.86 -1.49 -27.64
N LYS A 102 -27.24 -2.13 -28.76
CA LYS A 102 -28.64 -2.27 -29.17
C LYS A 102 -29.46 -3.05 -28.16
N ALA A 103 -28.93 -4.17 -27.65
CA ALA A 103 -29.60 -4.98 -26.63
C ALA A 103 -29.79 -4.21 -25.33
N LEU A 104 -28.78 -3.47 -24.85
CA LEU A 104 -28.88 -2.63 -23.66
C LEU A 104 -29.90 -1.52 -23.85
N ASN A 105 -29.87 -0.82 -24.99
CA ASN A 105 -30.85 0.20 -25.31
C ASN A 105 -32.26 -0.38 -25.34
N LEU A 106 -32.47 -1.56 -25.93
CA LEU A 106 -33.79 -2.22 -25.93
C LEU A 106 -34.25 -2.59 -24.52
N CYS A 107 -33.35 -3.02 -23.63
CA CYS A 107 -33.67 -3.23 -22.21
C CYS A 107 -34.22 -1.95 -21.58
N LYS A 108 -33.52 -0.82 -21.77
CA LYS A 108 -33.92 0.47 -21.23
C LYS A 108 -35.21 0.99 -21.86
N MET A 109 -35.40 0.81 -23.17
CA MET A 109 -36.60 1.23 -23.89
C MET A 109 -37.84 0.51 -23.38
N VAL A 110 -37.71 -0.78 -23.03
CA VAL A 110 -38.79 -1.54 -22.39
C VAL A 110 -39.02 -1.07 -20.96
N ASP A 111 -37.97 -0.90 -20.15
CA ASP A 111 -38.12 -0.48 -18.75
C ASP A 111 -38.73 0.93 -18.62
N LYS A 112 -38.20 1.89 -19.40
CA LYS A 112 -38.65 3.29 -19.42
C LYS A 112 -39.89 3.53 -20.28
N ARG A 113 -40.28 2.55 -21.09
CA ARG A 113 -41.43 2.62 -21.99
C ARG A 113 -41.33 3.83 -22.94
N LEU A 114 -40.16 3.94 -23.55
CA LEU A 114 -39.67 5.11 -24.28
C LEU A 114 -38.74 4.65 -25.41
N TRP A 115 -38.78 5.28 -26.58
CA TRP A 115 -37.79 5.05 -27.65
C TRP A 115 -36.56 5.94 -27.47
N SER A 116 -35.38 5.44 -27.86
CA SER A 116 -34.10 6.17 -27.76
C SER A 116 -34.05 7.49 -28.55
N VAL A 117 -34.88 7.64 -29.59
CA VAL A 117 -34.98 8.87 -30.40
C VAL A 117 -35.75 9.99 -29.71
N GLN A 118 -36.45 9.70 -28.62
CA GLN A 118 -37.26 10.67 -27.88
C GLN A 118 -36.40 11.40 -26.84
N THR A 119 -36.87 12.56 -26.35
CA THR A 119 -36.07 13.34 -25.40
C THR A 119 -35.85 12.59 -24.07
N PRO A 120 -34.62 12.53 -23.53
CA PRO A 120 -34.32 11.92 -22.23
C PRO A 120 -35.16 12.49 -21.08
N LEU A 121 -35.65 13.72 -21.22
CA LEU A 121 -36.51 14.40 -20.23
C LEU A 121 -37.82 13.67 -19.95
N ARG A 122 -38.27 12.78 -20.84
CA ARG A 122 -39.43 11.91 -20.59
C ARG A 122 -39.25 10.98 -19.39
N GLN A 123 -38.01 10.74 -18.97
CA GLN A 123 -37.70 9.92 -17.80
C GLN A 123 -37.94 10.65 -16.47
N PHE A 124 -38.12 11.98 -16.49
CA PHE A 124 -38.37 12.78 -15.30
C PHE A 124 -39.87 12.97 -15.06
N PRO A 125 -40.35 12.77 -13.82
CA PRO A 125 -41.74 13.06 -13.48
C PRO A 125 -41.99 14.58 -13.45
N GLY A 126 -43.21 15.00 -13.82
CA GLY A 126 -43.67 16.38 -13.64
C GLY A 126 -43.44 17.32 -14.83
N ILE A 127 -42.95 16.83 -15.98
CA ILE A 127 -42.89 17.61 -17.23
C ILE A 127 -44.10 17.27 -18.11
N PRO A 128 -44.97 18.24 -18.47
CA PRO A 128 -46.11 17.99 -19.35
C PRO A 128 -45.68 17.46 -20.74
N ASN A 129 -46.42 16.49 -21.27
CA ASN A 129 -46.15 15.90 -22.59
C ASN A 129 -46.14 16.94 -23.73
N GLU A 130 -46.94 18.01 -23.62
CA GLU A 130 -46.94 19.11 -24.58
C GLU A 130 -45.58 19.83 -24.66
N ILE A 131 -44.89 19.98 -23.53
CA ILE A 131 -43.56 20.61 -23.47
C ILE A 131 -42.51 19.68 -24.05
N LEU A 132 -42.59 18.39 -23.70
CA LEU A 132 -41.70 17.35 -24.24
C LEU A 132 -41.81 17.27 -25.77
N MET A 133 -43.03 17.28 -26.32
CA MET A 133 -43.24 17.31 -27.77
C MET A 133 -42.75 18.60 -28.43
N LYS A 134 -42.79 19.75 -27.73
CA LYS A 134 -42.19 20.99 -28.25
C LYS A 134 -40.67 20.88 -28.34
N LEU A 135 -40.03 20.27 -27.34
CA LEU A 135 -38.58 20.04 -27.32
C LEU A 135 -38.16 19.04 -28.41
N GLU A 136 -38.90 17.95 -28.60
CA GLU A 136 -38.64 16.97 -29.66
C GLU A 136 -38.82 17.52 -31.08
N LYS A 137 -39.66 18.56 -31.24
CA LYS A 137 -39.80 19.28 -32.52
C LYS A 137 -38.66 20.26 -32.79
N LYS A 138 -37.82 20.56 -31.79
CA LYS A 138 -36.63 21.40 -31.99
C LYS A 138 -35.50 20.52 -32.50
N ASP A 139 -34.92 20.91 -33.62
CA ASP A 139 -33.71 20.28 -34.16
C ASP A 139 -32.48 20.80 -33.41
N LEU A 140 -32.37 20.43 -32.13
CA LEU A 140 -31.26 20.80 -31.26
C LEU A 140 -30.67 19.51 -30.67
N ALA A 141 -29.37 19.30 -30.90
CA ALA A 141 -28.64 18.18 -30.32
C ALA A 141 -28.71 18.22 -28.78
N TRP A 142 -28.83 17.05 -28.15
CA TRP A 142 -29.03 16.93 -26.70
C TRP A 142 -27.95 17.68 -25.88
N GLU A 143 -26.68 17.57 -26.29
CA GLU A 143 -25.55 18.22 -25.60
C GLU A 143 -25.69 19.74 -25.48
N ARG A 144 -26.34 20.39 -26.45
CA ARG A 144 -26.54 21.85 -26.44
C ARG A 144 -27.49 22.32 -25.35
N TYR A 145 -28.32 21.43 -24.80
CA TYR A 145 -29.22 21.80 -23.71
C TYR A 145 -28.48 22.09 -22.40
N TYR A 146 -27.27 21.55 -22.20
CA TYR A 146 -26.42 21.86 -21.04
C TYR A 146 -25.85 23.29 -21.09
N ASP A 147 -25.63 23.84 -22.29
CA ASP A 147 -25.10 25.20 -22.48
C ASP A 147 -26.15 26.30 -22.19
N LEU A 148 -27.44 25.94 -22.12
CA LEU A 148 -28.54 26.89 -22.02
C LEU A 148 -28.91 27.18 -20.57
N ASN A 149 -28.97 28.46 -20.22
CA ASN A 149 -29.46 28.87 -18.90
C ASN A 149 -30.99 28.69 -18.78
N HIS A 150 -31.49 28.76 -17.55
CA HIS A 150 -32.92 28.55 -17.29
C HIS A 150 -33.85 29.56 -18.00
N GLN A 151 -33.39 30.78 -18.34
CA GLN A 151 -34.20 31.76 -19.07
C GLN A 151 -34.30 31.37 -20.54
N GLN A 152 -33.16 31.06 -21.17
CA GLN A 152 -33.05 30.62 -22.56
C GLN A 152 -33.86 29.34 -22.81
N LEU A 153 -33.82 28.37 -21.89
CA LEU A 153 -34.66 27.17 -21.96
C LEU A 153 -36.15 27.51 -21.93
N GLY A 154 -36.55 28.44 -21.06
CA GLY A 154 -37.93 28.93 -20.99
C GLY A 154 -38.38 29.65 -22.26
N GLU A 155 -37.50 30.44 -22.88
CA GLU A 155 -37.75 31.11 -24.15
C GLU A 155 -37.84 30.13 -25.32
N LEU A 156 -36.96 29.12 -25.35
CA LEU A 156 -36.90 28.10 -26.40
C LEU A 156 -38.24 27.36 -26.58
N ILE A 157 -38.91 27.03 -25.46
CA ILE A 157 -40.22 26.39 -25.45
C ILE A 157 -41.41 27.36 -25.42
N ARG A 158 -41.12 28.68 -25.42
CA ARG A 158 -42.09 29.78 -25.25
C ARG A 158 -42.94 29.63 -23.98
N PHE A 159 -42.31 29.17 -22.90
CA PHE A 159 -42.95 29.00 -21.60
C PHE A 159 -41.95 29.24 -20.45
N PRO A 160 -41.65 30.52 -20.12
CA PRO A 160 -40.58 30.90 -19.19
C PRO A 160 -40.67 30.27 -17.79
N LYS A 161 -41.89 30.00 -17.29
CA LYS A 161 -42.12 29.42 -15.97
C LYS A 161 -41.51 28.02 -15.79
N MET A 162 -41.40 27.23 -16.87
CA MET A 162 -40.80 25.89 -16.82
C MET A 162 -39.30 25.87 -17.05
N GLY A 163 -38.70 27.00 -17.44
CA GLY A 163 -37.27 27.06 -17.74
C GLY A 163 -36.40 26.60 -16.57
N LYS A 164 -36.77 26.95 -15.32
CA LYS A 164 -36.06 26.47 -14.11
C LYS A 164 -36.18 24.96 -13.91
N GLN A 165 -37.39 24.41 -14.02
CA GLN A 165 -37.61 22.97 -13.83
C GLN A 165 -36.88 22.16 -14.91
N LEU A 166 -36.93 22.61 -16.17
CA LEU A 166 -36.19 21.97 -17.26
C LEU A 166 -34.69 22.03 -17.04
N HIS A 167 -34.16 23.18 -16.63
CA HIS A 167 -32.74 23.33 -16.30
C HIS A 167 -32.31 22.35 -15.21
N THR A 168 -33.09 22.22 -14.13
CA THR A 168 -32.84 21.25 -13.07
C THR A 168 -32.84 19.82 -13.63
N CYS A 169 -33.88 19.40 -14.36
CA CYS A 169 -33.93 18.03 -14.91
C CYS A 169 -32.79 17.72 -15.90
N ILE A 170 -32.34 18.71 -16.68
CA ILE A 170 -31.19 18.54 -17.59
C ILE A 170 -29.91 18.27 -16.78
N HIS A 171 -29.68 19.04 -15.72
CA HIS A 171 -28.50 18.88 -14.87
C HIS A 171 -28.63 17.71 -13.89
N GLU A 172 -29.82 17.17 -13.66
CA GLU A 172 -30.04 15.92 -12.94
C GLU A 172 -29.87 14.68 -13.84
N LEU A 173 -29.85 14.80 -15.17
CA LEU A 173 -29.62 13.63 -16.02
C LEU A 173 -28.17 13.15 -15.82
N PRO A 174 -27.93 11.87 -15.46
CA PRO A 174 -26.58 11.39 -15.19
C PRO A 174 -25.66 11.58 -16.38
N LYS A 175 -24.60 12.36 -16.17
CA LYS A 175 -23.57 12.69 -17.15
C LYS A 175 -22.21 12.50 -16.49
N LEU A 176 -21.28 11.91 -17.23
CA LEU A 176 -19.92 11.63 -16.76
C LEU A 176 -18.93 12.25 -17.75
N ASN A 177 -17.96 12.98 -17.24
CA ASN A 177 -16.80 13.43 -18.01
C ASN A 177 -15.69 12.39 -17.87
N LEU A 178 -15.02 12.10 -18.99
CA LEU A 178 -14.02 11.04 -19.08
C LEU A 178 -12.69 11.64 -19.50
N ALA A 179 -11.63 11.29 -18.77
CA ALA A 179 -10.25 11.50 -19.18
C ALA A 179 -9.51 10.16 -19.11
N VAL A 180 -8.55 9.95 -20.01
CA VAL A 180 -7.79 8.70 -20.02
C VAL A 180 -6.31 8.97 -20.16
N HIS A 181 -5.53 8.28 -19.34
CA HIS A 181 -4.10 8.16 -19.50
C HIS A 181 -3.76 6.74 -20.00
N VAL A 182 -2.99 6.66 -21.09
CA VAL A 182 -2.65 5.40 -21.75
C VAL A 182 -1.16 5.14 -21.59
N GLN A 183 -0.83 4.01 -20.98
CA GLN A 183 0.54 3.59 -20.71
C GLN A 183 0.83 2.28 -21.45
N PRO A 184 1.74 2.25 -22.43
CA PRO A 184 2.14 1.00 -23.04
C PRO A 184 2.94 0.15 -22.03
N ILE A 185 2.44 -1.05 -21.71
CA ILE A 185 3.12 -2.00 -20.81
C ILE A 185 4.03 -2.91 -21.63
N THR A 186 3.50 -3.44 -22.73
CA THR A 186 4.24 -4.22 -23.71
C THR A 186 3.81 -3.80 -25.11
N ARG A 187 4.44 -4.36 -26.14
CA ARG A 187 4.00 -4.17 -27.54
C ARG A 187 2.58 -4.68 -27.83
N SER A 188 2.00 -5.48 -26.94
CA SER A 188 0.70 -6.12 -27.15
C SER A 188 -0.25 -5.95 -25.96
N VAL A 189 0.08 -5.09 -24.98
CA VAL A 189 -0.80 -4.69 -23.88
C VAL A 189 -0.60 -3.23 -23.57
N LEU A 190 -1.70 -2.50 -23.53
CA LEU A 190 -1.78 -1.14 -23.02
C LEU A 190 -2.47 -1.16 -21.65
N GLY A 191 -1.92 -0.40 -20.70
CA GLY A 191 -2.59 0.01 -19.49
C GLY A 191 -3.41 1.26 -19.75
N PHE A 192 -4.62 1.27 -19.22
CA PHE A 192 -5.56 2.38 -19.29
C PHE A 192 -5.91 2.79 -17.87
N GLU A 193 -5.71 4.07 -17.58
CA GLU A 193 -6.16 4.72 -16.36
C GLU A 193 -7.27 5.71 -16.75
N LEU A 194 -8.51 5.31 -16.52
CA LEU A 194 -9.72 6.08 -16.87
C LEU A 194 -10.18 6.87 -15.65
N THR A 195 -10.11 8.19 -15.72
CA THR A 195 -10.70 9.10 -14.74
C THR A 195 -12.15 9.41 -15.15
N ILE A 196 -13.07 9.11 -14.25
CA ILE A 196 -14.51 9.37 -14.38
C ILE A 196 -14.89 10.46 -13.38
N THR A 197 -15.28 11.62 -13.92
CA THR A 197 -15.75 12.76 -13.13
C THR A 197 -17.26 12.89 -13.29
N PRO A 198 -18.05 12.70 -12.23
CA PRO A 198 -19.50 12.93 -12.29
C PRO A 198 -19.82 14.41 -12.57
N ASP A 199 -20.64 14.66 -13.60
CA ASP A 199 -21.02 16.01 -14.05
C ASP A 199 -22.55 16.18 -14.06
N PHE A 200 -23.18 15.87 -12.92
CA PHE A 200 -24.62 16.01 -12.73
C PHE A 200 -25.00 16.22 -11.26
N GLN A 201 -26.19 16.78 -11.01
CA GLN A 201 -26.72 17.04 -9.69
C GLN A 201 -27.45 15.81 -9.15
N TRP A 202 -27.00 15.29 -8.01
CA TRP A 202 -27.66 14.15 -7.37
C TRP A 202 -28.99 14.56 -6.72
N ASN A 203 -30.01 13.74 -6.97
CA ASN A 203 -31.34 13.85 -6.36
C ASN A 203 -31.82 12.47 -5.91
N ASP A 204 -31.98 12.26 -4.60
CA ASP A 204 -32.36 10.98 -3.99
C ASP A 204 -33.68 10.41 -4.50
N LYS A 205 -34.63 11.28 -4.88
CA LYS A 205 -35.94 10.84 -5.40
C LYS A 205 -35.85 10.30 -6.82
N VAL A 206 -34.84 10.72 -7.56
CA VAL A 206 -34.63 10.38 -8.97
C VAL A 206 -33.63 9.23 -9.11
N HIS A 207 -32.49 9.34 -8.43
CA HIS A 207 -31.34 8.43 -8.57
C HIS A 207 -31.31 7.31 -7.53
N GLY A 208 -31.97 7.51 -6.39
CA GLY A 208 -31.84 6.63 -5.23
C GLY A 208 -30.45 6.76 -4.58
N TYR A 209 -29.84 5.63 -4.23
CA TYR A 209 -28.55 5.57 -3.53
C TYR A 209 -27.35 5.23 -4.45
N VAL A 210 -27.62 4.59 -5.60
CA VAL A 210 -26.59 4.15 -6.54
C VAL A 210 -27.04 4.31 -8.00
N GLU A 211 -26.11 4.75 -8.83
CA GLU A 211 -26.27 4.83 -10.28
C GLU A 211 -25.26 3.90 -10.99
N PRO A 212 -25.73 2.82 -11.64
CA PRO A 212 -24.87 1.88 -12.35
C PRO A 212 -24.57 2.29 -13.79
N PHE A 213 -23.34 2.00 -14.23
CA PHE A 213 -22.84 2.22 -15.59
C PHE A 213 -22.03 1.02 -16.08
N TRP A 214 -21.96 0.86 -17.40
CA TRP A 214 -21.03 -0.02 -18.08
C TRP A 214 -19.90 0.79 -18.70
N VAL A 215 -18.67 0.42 -18.40
CA VAL A 215 -17.47 0.88 -19.10
C VAL A 215 -17.15 -0.18 -20.15
N ILE A 216 -17.15 0.19 -21.43
CA ILE A 216 -16.93 -0.70 -22.57
C ILE A 216 -15.84 -0.10 -23.43
N VAL A 217 -14.78 -0.86 -23.67
CA VAL A 217 -13.70 -0.49 -24.60
C VAL A 217 -13.92 -1.23 -25.90
N GLU A 218 -14.12 -0.47 -26.96
CA GLU A 218 -14.40 -0.94 -28.31
C GLU A 218 -13.16 -0.75 -29.19
N ASP A 219 -13.01 -1.62 -30.19
CA ASP A 219 -12.00 -1.47 -31.23
C ASP A 219 -12.31 -0.28 -32.17
N ASN A 220 -11.44 -0.04 -33.14
CA ASN A 220 -11.59 1.10 -34.06
C ASN A 220 -12.92 1.06 -34.85
N ASP A 221 -13.40 -0.13 -35.20
CA ASP A 221 -14.59 -0.29 -36.03
C ASP A 221 -15.88 -0.38 -35.20
N GLY A 222 -15.75 -0.41 -33.86
CA GLY A 222 -16.87 -0.57 -32.94
C GLY A 222 -17.56 -1.93 -33.05
N GLU A 223 -16.86 -2.95 -33.54
CA GLU A 223 -17.40 -4.30 -33.74
C GLU A 223 -17.14 -5.19 -32.53
N TYR A 224 -15.95 -5.06 -31.94
CA TYR A 224 -15.48 -5.93 -30.88
C TYR A 224 -15.32 -5.19 -29.55
N VAL A 225 -15.83 -5.80 -28.48
CA VAL A 225 -15.55 -5.37 -27.11
C VAL A 225 -14.21 -5.97 -26.69
N LEU A 226 -13.22 -5.10 -26.48
CA LEU A 226 -11.88 -5.48 -26.03
C LEU A 226 -11.82 -5.62 -24.50
N HIS A 227 -12.60 -4.81 -23.79
CA HIS A 227 -12.72 -4.82 -22.34
C HIS A 227 -14.10 -4.32 -21.92
N HIS A 228 -14.66 -4.86 -20.84
CA HIS A 228 -15.84 -4.28 -20.20
C HIS A 228 -15.82 -4.46 -18.68
N GLU A 229 -16.38 -3.49 -17.98
CA GLU A 229 -16.48 -3.48 -16.53
C GLU A 229 -17.77 -2.79 -16.07
N TYR A 230 -18.33 -3.24 -14.94
CA TYR A 230 -19.55 -2.68 -14.36
C TYR A 230 -19.16 -1.70 -13.24
N TYR A 231 -19.39 -0.41 -13.47
CA TYR A 231 -19.08 0.68 -12.54
C TYR A 231 -20.33 1.12 -11.79
N ILE A 232 -20.22 1.31 -10.47
CA ILE A 232 -21.33 1.73 -9.61
C ILE A 232 -20.95 3.04 -8.93
N LEU A 233 -21.59 4.15 -9.34
CA LEU A 233 -21.48 5.43 -8.66
C LEU A 233 -22.41 5.44 -7.45
N LYS A 234 -21.85 5.63 -6.25
CA LYS A 234 -22.63 5.78 -5.01
C LYS A 234 -22.81 7.26 -4.71
N LYS A 235 -23.95 7.63 -4.11
CA LYS A 235 -24.26 9.01 -3.68
C LYS A 235 -23.11 9.68 -2.92
N GLN A 236 -22.46 8.94 -2.03
CA GLN A 236 -21.43 9.49 -1.14
C GLN A 236 -20.15 9.94 -1.85
N TYR A 237 -19.94 9.53 -3.10
CA TYR A 237 -18.75 9.84 -3.88
C TYR A 237 -19.05 10.75 -5.08
N ILE A 238 -20.23 11.41 -5.11
CA ILE A 238 -20.61 12.24 -6.26
C ILE A 238 -19.65 13.40 -6.53
N ASP A 239 -19.04 13.94 -5.48
CA ASP A 239 -18.12 15.07 -5.55
C ASP A 239 -16.64 14.64 -5.74
N GLU A 240 -16.39 13.35 -5.96
CA GLU A 240 -15.05 12.77 -6.09
C GLU A 240 -14.80 12.26 -7.51
N ASP A 241 -13.57 12.44 -8.00
CA ASP A 241 -13.09 11.80 -9.22
C ASP A 241 -12.83 10.32 -8.96
N HIS A 242 -13.22 9.45 -9.88
CA HIS A 242 -13.03 8.02 -9.75
C HIS A 242 -12.05 7.52 -10.80
N THR A 243 -11.03 6.80 -10.38
CA THR A 243 -10.04 6.23 -11.29
C THR A 243 -10.25 4.73 -11.46
N LEU A 244 -10.36 4.27 -12.71
CA LEU A 244 -10.46 2.87 -13.07
C LEU A 244 -9.23 2.44 -13.88
N SER A 245 -8.51 1.45 -13.38
CA SER A 245 -7.33 0.88 -14.05
C SER A 245 -7.62 -0.49 -14.66
N PHE A 246 -7.39 -0.63 -15.96
CA PHE A 246 -7.54 -1.89 -16.68
C PHE A 246 -6.53 -2.00 -17.83
N THR A 247 -6.41 -3.21 -18.40
CA THR A 247 -5.50 -3.45 -19.52
C THR A 247 -6.26 -3.91 -20.75
N VAL A 248 -5.78 -3.49 -21.91
CA VAL A 248 -6.41 -3.75 -23.21
C VAL A 248 -5.34 -4.30 -24.17
N PRO A 249 -5.64 -5.36 -24.94
CA PRO A 249 -4.73 -5.86 -25.95
C PRO A 249 -4.59 -4.86 -27.12
N ILE A 250 -3.39 -4.78 -27.68
CA ILE A 250 -3.12 -4.06 -28.92
C ILE A 250 -2.45 -5.00 -29.92
N TYR A 251 -2.79 -4.82 -31.20
CA TYR A 251 -2.34 -5.68 -32.29
C TYR A 251 -1.51 -4.88 -33.29
N GLU A 252 -0.66 -5.58 -34.06
CA GLU A 252 0.08 -5.02 -35.18
C GLU A 252 -0.60 -5.50 -36.49
N PRO A 253 -0.90 -4.61 -37.47
CA PRO A 253 -0.62 -3.17 -37.48
C PRO A 253 -1.45 -2.38 -36.46
N LEU A 254 -0.84 -1.32 -35.93
CA LEU A 254 -1.44 -0.49 -34.87
C LEU A 254 -2.75 0.14 -35.36
N PRO A 255 -3.87 -0.04 -34.64
CA PRO A 255 -5.10 0.67 -34.96
C PRO A 255 -4.92 2.19 -34.74
N PRO A 256 -5.66 3.05 -35.45
CA PRO A 256 -5.53 4.49 -35.29
C PRO A 256 -6.07 4.98 -33.94
N GLN A 257 -7.14 4.34 -33.43
CA GLN A 257 -7.77 4.68 -32.16
C GLN A 257 -8.62 3.52 -31.63
N TYR A 258 -8.94 3.57 -30.34
CA TYR A 258 -10.02 2.81 -29.70
C TYR A 258 -11.08 3.76 -29.14
N PHE A 259 -12.23 3.22 -28.72
CA PHE A 259 -13.27 4.01 -28.09
C PHE A 259 -13.58 3.49 -26.69
N ILE A 260 -13.65 4.39 -25.71
CA ILE A 260 -14.16 4.08 -24.38
C ILE A 260 -15.57 4.64 -24.30
N ARG A 261 -16.55 3.75 -24.14
CA ARG A 261 -17.96 4.10 -23.94
C ARG A 261 -18.34 3.85 -22.50
N VAL A 262 -18.80 4.89 -21.82
CA VAL A 262 -19.42 4.76 -20.50
C VAL A 262 -20.92 5.04 -20.65
N VAL A 263 -21.74 4.02 -20.41
CA VAL A 263 -23.18 4.06 -20.65
C VAL A 263 -23.93 3.67 -19.40
N SER A 264 -24.95 4.45 -18.99
CA SER A 264 -25.78 4.09 -17.83
C SER A 264 -26.44 2.74 -18.06
N ASP A 265 -26.62 1.92 -17.04
CA ASP A 265 -27.39 0.68 -17.15
C ASP A 265 -28.92 0.96 -17.22
N ARG A 266 -29.36 2.10 -16.67
CA ARG A 266 -30.78 2.44 -16.47
C ARG A 266 -31.30 3.57 -17.35
N TRP A 267 -30.48 4.58 -17.62
CA TRP A 267 -30.91 5.82 -18.25
C TRP A 267 -30.72 5.78 -19.78
N LEU A 268 -31.76 6.17 -20.51
CA LEU A 268 -31.67 6.47 -21.94
C LEU A 268 -31.10 7.88 -22.13
N GLY A 269 -30.23 8.05 -23.14
CA GLY A 269 -29.56 9.32 -23.41
C GLY A 269 -28.44 9.67 -22.43
N SER A 270 -28.10 8.78 -21.48
CA SER A 270 -26.94 8.91 -20.59
C SER A 270 -25.82 8.00 -21.10
N GLN A 271 -24.96 8.57 -21.94
CA GLN A 271 -23.74 7.92 -22.42
C GLN A 271 -22.67 8.96 -22.75
N THR A 272 -21.41 8.59 -22.53
CA THR A 272 -20.23 9.38 -22.93
C THR A 272 -19.29 8.47 -23.72
N VAL A 273 -18.78 8.95 -24.85
CA VAL A 273 -17.81 8.22 -25.68
C VAL A 273 -16.53 9.04 -25.79
N LEU A 274 -15.40 8.43 -25.40
CA LEU A 274 -14.08 9.03 -25.45
C LEU A 274 -13.22 8.29 -26.50
N PRO A 275 -12.84 8.93 -27.62
CA PRO A 275 -11.87 8.37 -28.56
C PRO A 275 -10.45 8.43 -27.99
N VAL A 276 -9.72 7.33 -28.11
CA VAL A 276 -8.35 7.18 -27.62
C VAL A 276 -7.42 7.01 -28.80
N CYS A 277 -6.76 8.10 -29.20
CA CYS A 277 -5.93 8.15 -30.40
C CYS A 277 -4.53 7.58 -30.14
N PHE A 278 -4.05 6.71 -31.02
CA PHE A 278 -2.72 6.10 -30.93
C PHE A 278 -1.69 6.68 -31.90
N ARG A 279 -2.00 7.82 -32.56
CA ARG A 279 -1.09 8.46 -33.53
C ARG A 279 0.30 8.79 -32.98
N HIS A 280 0.37 9.13 -31.70
CA HIS A 280 1.62 9.48 -31.00
C HIS A 280 2.08 8.38 -30.03
N LEU A 281 1.49 7.18 -30.14
CA LEU A 281 1.83 6.05 -29.28
C LEU A 281 3.12 5.38 -29.78
N ILE A 282 4.13 5.42 -28.92
CA ILE A 282 5.43 4.78 -29.05
C ILE A 282 5.38 3.50 -28.22
N LEU A 283 5.22 2.36 -28.90
CA LEU A 283 5.31 1.06 -28.26
C LEU A 283 6.76 0.74 -27.88
N PRO A 284 7.01 0.07 -26.74
CA PRO A 284 8.35 -0.33 -26.34
C PRO A 284 9.01 -1.25 -27.38
N GLU A 285 10.34 -1.30 -27.38
CA GLU A 285 11.10 -2.23 -28.22
C GLU A 285 10.73 -3.69 -27.90
N LYS A 286 10.88 -4.59 -28.87
CA LYS A 286 10.71 -6.02 -28.62
C LYS A 286 11.82 -6.49 -27.69
N TYR A 287 11.44 -7.15 -26.60
CA TYR A 287 12.37 -7.64 -25.60
C TYR A 287 13.39 -8.62 -26.18
N SER A 288 14.60 -8.59 -25.62
CA SER A 288 15.66 -9.54 -25.96
C SER A 288 15.25 -10.96 -25.54
N PRO A 289 15.68 -12.01 -26.27
CA PRO A 289 15.41 -13.37 -25.87
C PRO A 289 16.04 -13.66 -24.50
N PRO A 290 15.41 -14.52 -23.67
CA PRO A 290 15.97 -14.93 -22.40
C PRO A 290 17.25 -15.75 -22.60
N THR A 291 18.09 -15.79 -21.57
CA THR A 291 19.25 -16.66 -21.48
C THR A 291 18.81 -18.12 -21.55
N GLU A 292 19.39 -18.87 -22.49
CA GLU A 292 19.17 -20.31 -22.59
C GLU A 292 19.79 -21.02 -21.38
N LEU A 293 19.04 -21.97 -20.81
CA LEU A 293 19.59 -22.87 -19.80
C LEU A 293 20.42 -23.92 -20.50
N LEU A 294 21.73 -23.88 -20.27
CA LEU A 294 22.67 -24.83 -20.86
C LEU A 294 22.56 -26.17 -20.13
N ASP A 295 22.60 -27.27 -20.88
CA ASP A 295 22.66 -28.63 -20.34
C ASP A 295 24.08 -28.94 -19.83
N LEU A 296 24.46 -28.27 -18.74
CA LEU A 296 25.75 -28.43 -18.09
C LEU A 296 25.73 -29.65 -17.18
N GLN A 297 26.88 -30.29 -17.03
CA GLN A 297 27.05 -31.31 -16.00
C GLN A 297 26.77 -30.69 -14.62
N PRO A 298 25.87 -31.29 -13.81
CA PRO A 298 25.52 -30.75 -12.49
C PRO A 298 26.76 -30.50 -11.63
N LEU A 299 26.90 -29.28 -11.12
CA LEU A 299 28.10 -28.89 -10.38
C LEU A 299 28.08 -29.52 -8.98
N PRO A 300 29.08 -30.34 -8.61
CA PRO A 300 29.16 -30.89 -7.27
C PRO A 300 29.52 -29.80 -6.25
N VAL A 301 29.08 -29.98 -4.99
CA VAL A 301 29.40 -29.05 -3.89
C VAL A 301 30.91 -28.90 -3.68
N THR A 302 31.69 -29.95 -3.97
CA THR A 302 33.17 -29.95 -3.93
C THR A 302 33.83 -28.95 -4.88
N ALA A 303 33.07 -28.36 -5.82
CA ALA A 303 33.54 -27.27 -6.66
C ALA A 303 33.88 -25.99 -5.87
N LEU A 304 33.39 -25.84 -4.63
CA LEU A 304 33.75 -24.75 -3.72
C LEU A 304 35.21 -24.80 -3.26
N ARG A 305 35.84 -25.98 -3.30
CA ARG A 305 37.27 -26.21 -2.94
C ARG A 305 37.63 -25.70 -1.55
N ASN A 306 36.70 -25.77 -0.61
CA ASN A 306 36.90 -25.37 0.78
C ASN A 306 36.01 -26.25 1.67
N PRO A 307 36.60 -27.13 2.50
CA PRO A 307 35.83 -28.05 3.34
C PRO A 307 34.82 -27.35 4.27
N SER A 308 35.15 -26.15 4.78
CA SER A 308 34.25 -25.38 5.63
C SER A 308 33.04 -24.82 4.86
N TYR A 309 33.18 -24.56 3.56
CA TYR A 309 32.06 -24.10 2.73
C TYR A 309 31.23 -25.28 2.22
N GLU A 310 31.87 -26.41 1.93
CA GLU A 310 31.20 -27.63 1.50
C GLU A 310 30.22 -28.14 2.57
N ALA A 311 30.65 -28.11 3.84
CA ALA A 311 29.82 -28.48 4.99
C ALA A 311 28.54 -27.64 5.16
N LEU A 312 28.44 -26.45 4.55
CA LEU A 312 27.23 -25.64 4.61
C LEU A 312 26.09 -26.21 3.74
N TYR A 313 26.41 -27.11 2.81
CA TYR A 313 25.49 -27.59 1.76
C TYR A 313 25.24 -29.09 1.82
N ASP A 314 25.43 -29.74 2.96
CA ASP A 314 25.32 -31.21 3.14
C ASP A 314 23.93 -31.80 2.79
N THR A 315 22.90 -30.95 2.68
CA THR A 315 21.54 -31.36 2.30
C THR A 315 21.42 -31.85 0.86
N PHE A 316 22.34 -31.47 -0.03
CA PHE A 316 22.35 -31.91 -1.43
C PHE A 316 23.78 -32.08 -1.96
N LYS A 317 23.97 -32.93 -2.97
CA LYS A 317 25.31 -33.24 -3.52
C LYS A 317 25.73 -32.37 -4.70
N HIS A 318 24.75 -31.85 -5.44
CA HIS A 318 24.97 -31.05 -6.63
C HIS A 318 24.07 -29.84 -6.61
N PHE A 319 24.60 -28.72 -7.11
CA PHE A 319 23.81 -27.52 -7.37
C PHE A 319 22.87 -27.74 -8.55
N ASN A 320 21.76 -27.02 -8.57
CA ASN A 320 20.79 -27.12 -9.67
C ASN A 320 21.36 -26.51 -10.99
N PRO A 321 20.69 -26.71 -12.14
CA PRO A 321 21.21 -26.24 -13.43
C PRO A 321 21.45 -24.72 -13.50
N ILE A 322 20.55 -23.92 -12.91
CA ILE A 322 20.68 -22.46 -12.86
C ILE A 322 21.93 -22.08 -12.06
N GLN A 323 22.05 -22.60 -10.84
CA GLN A 323 23.19 -22.38 -9.95
C GLN A 323 24.51 -22.81 -10.60
N THR A 324 24.50 -23.95 -11.30
CA THR A 324 25.66 -24.48 -12.05
C THR A 324 26.10 -23.50 -13.15
N GLN A 325 25.16 -22.95 -13.93
CA GLN A 325 25.47 -22.02 -15.01
C GLN A 325 25.99 -20.67 -14.50
N VAL A 326 25.47 -20.16 -13.39
CA VAL A 326 25.88 -18.85 -12.83
C VAL A 326 27.12 -18.93 -11.93
N PHE A 327 27.50 -20.14 -11.46
CA PHE A 327 28.54 -20.35 -10.45
C PHE A 327 29.86 -19.69 -10.81
N THR A 328 30.36 -19.89 -12.03
CA THR A 328 31.69 -19.39 -12.43
C THR A 328 31.78 -17.88 -12.28
N VAL A 329 30.75 -17.14 -12.68
CA VAL A 329 30.76 -15.67 -12.60
C VAL A 329 30.59 -15.23 -11.14
N LEU A 330 29.65 -15.81 -10.40
CA LEU A 330 29.41 -15.41 -9.00
C LEU A 330 30.57 -15.75 -8.07
N TYR A 331 31.19 -16.90 -8.25
CA TYR A 331 32.18 -17.45 -7.33
C TYR A 331 33.63 -17.20 -7.75
N ASN A 332 33.95 -17.16 -9.05
CA ASN A 332 35.34 -17.01 -9.53
C ASN A 332 35.67 -15.61 -10.05
N THR A 333 34.68 -14.74 -10.24
CA THR A 333 34.87 -13.36 -10.72
C THR A 333 34.32 -12.35 -9.72
N ASP A 334 34.58 -11.07 -9.96
CA ASP A 334 34.10 -9.95 -9.16
C ASP A 334 33.17 -9.01 -9.94
N ASP A 335 32.68 -9.48 -11.10
CA ASP A 335 31.74 -8.75 -11.93
C ASP A 335 30.41 -8.54 -11.20
N ASN A 336 29.72 -7.45 -11.56
CA ASN A 336 28.33 -7.24 -11.17
C ASN A 336 27.45 -8.25 -11.92
N VAL A 337 26.46 -8.83 -11.22
CA VAL A 337 25.64 -9.92 -11.74
C VAL A 337 24.16 -9.65 -11.52
N LEU A 338 23.34 -9.87 -12.55
CA LEU A 338 21.90 -10.00 -12.44
C LEU A 338 21.52 -11.47 -12.69
N VAL A 339 20.88 -12.10 -11.72
CA VAL A 339 20.26 -13.43 -11.86
C VAL A 339 18.74 -13.28 -11.78
N ALA A 340 18.10 -13.19 -12.94
CA ALA A 340 16.66 -13.19 -13.11
C ALA A 340 16.17 -14.63 -13.39
N ALA A 341 15.53 -15.24 -12.40
CA ALA A 341 15.02 -16.60 -12.47
C ALA A 341 13.72 -16.74 -11.65
N PRO A 342 12.84 -17.70 -11.96
CA PRO A 342 11.57 -17.83 -11.25
C PRO A 342 11.75 -18.08 -9.75
N THR A 343 10.80 -17.62 -8.92
CA THR A 343 10.76 -17.96 -7.49
C THR A 343 10.78 -19.47 -7.30
N GLY A 344 11.59 -19.95 -6.35
CA GLY A 344 11.86 -21.38 -6.13
C GLY A 344 13.06 -21.93 -6.91
N SER A 345 13.78 -21.10 -7.68
CA SER A 345 14.98 -21.52 -8.43
C SER A 345 16.28 -21.59 -7.60
N GLY A 346 16.22 -21.29 -6.31
CA GLY A 346 17.40 -21.28 -5.43
C GLY A 346 18.32 -20.08 -5.63
N LYS A 347 17.75 -18.91 -5.95
CA LYS A 347 18.48 -17.64 -6.12
C LYS A 347 19.28 -17.24 -4.87
N THR A 348 18.79 -17.58 -3.67
CA THR A 348 19.52 -17.37 -2.41
C THR A 348 20.94 -17.92 -2.45
N ILE A 349 21.11 -19.16 -2.94
CA ILE A 349 22.44 -19.80 -3.02
C ILE A 349 23.35 -19.03 -3.99
N CYS A 350 22.78 -18.38 -5.01
CA CYS A 350 23.55 -17.51 -5.91
C CYS A 350 24.11 -16.29 -5.16
N ALA A 351 23.33 -15.68 -4.26
CA ALA A 351 23.85 -14.65 -3.35
C ALA A 351 24.91 -15.20 -2.40
N GLU A 352 24.72 -16.40 -1.86
CA GLU A 352 25.69 -17.05 -0.98
C GLU A 352 27.03 -17.30 -1.68
N PHE A 353 27.05 -17.66 -2.98
CA PHE A 353 28.30 -17.75 -3.75
C PHE A 353 29.09 -16.44 -3.75
N ALA A 354 28.40 -15.30 -3.92
CA ALA A 354 29.05 -14.00 -3.88
C ALA A 354 29.57 -13.66 -2.47
N ILE A 355 28.85 -14.04 -1.41
CA ILE A 355 29.28 -13.87 -0.01
C ILE A 355 30.55 -14.69 0.25
N LEU A 356 30.56 -15.96 -0.16
CA LEU A 356 31.71 -16.84 0.03
C LEU A 356 32.94 -16.37 -0.75
N ARG A 357 32.75 -15.86 -1.98
CA ARG A 357 33.83 -15.20 -2.74
C ARG A 357 34.38 -13.98 -2.01
N ASN A 358 33.51 -13.17 -1.41
CA ASN A 358 33.94 -12.00 -0.64
C ASN A 358 34.70 -12.42 0.63
N HIS A 359 34.27 -13.49 1.29
CA HIS A 359 34.93 -14.04 2.47
C HIS A 359 36.32 -14.63 2.13
N GLN A 360 36.51 -15.23 0.95
CA GLN A 360 37.84 -15.68 0.49
C GLN A 360 38.86 -14.54 0.38
N LYS A 361 38.39 -13.31 0.14
CA LYS A 361 39.22 -12.10 0.00
C LYS A 361 39.43 -11.33 1.29
N LEU A 362 38.95 -11.84 2.41
CA LEU A 362 39.09 -11.20 3.72
C LEU A 362 40.56 -10.86 4.10
N PRO A 363 41.59 -11.65 3.71
CA PRO A 363 42.98 -11.26 3.95
C PRO A 363 43.42 -9.99 3.20
N GLU A 364 42.75 -9.64 2.11
CA GLU A 364 43.12 -8.55 1.20
C GLU A 364 42.21 -7.32 1.33
N SER A 365 41.01 -7.48 1.93
CA SER A 365 39.98 -6.44 1.96
C SER A 365 39.06 -6.54 3.17
N VAL A 366 38.47 -5.41 3.57
CA VAL A 366 37.45 -5.38 4.62
C VAL A 366 36.16 -5.98 4.07
N MET A 367 35.79 -7.15 4.58
CA MET A 367 34.51 -7.78 4.23
C MET A 367 33.36 -7.01 4.89
N ARG A 368 32.58 -6.30 4.07
CA ARG A 368 31.28 -5.77 4.45
C ARG A 368 30.27 -6.02 3.34
N VAL A 369 29.33 -6.91 3.62
CA VAL A 369 28.24 -7.32 2.74
C VAL A 369 26.97 -6.65 3.23
N VAL A 370 26.23 -6.04 2.32
CA VAL A 370 24.88 -5.53 2.59
C VAL A 370 23.91 -6.33 1.74
N TYR A 371 22.89 -6.90 2.36
CA TYR A 371 21.82 -7.63 1.71
C TYR A 371 20.50 -6.88 1.92
N ILE A 372 19.87 -6.49 0.82
CA ILE A 372 18.59 -5.81 0.80
C ILE A 372 17.49 -6.83 0.50
N ALA A 373 16.64 -7.09 1.49
CA ALA A 373 15.38 -7.78 1.31
C ALA A 373 14.27 -6.77 1.05
N PRO A 374 13.29 -7.06 0.17
CA PRO A 374 12.23 -6.10 -0.14
C PRO A 374 11.25 -5.88 1.01
N VAL A 375 11.11 -6.86 1.91
CA VAL A 375 10.20 -6.78 3.07
C VAL A 375 10.87 -7.32 4.33
N GLU A 376 10.40 -6.81 5.48
CA GLU A 376 10.93 -7.17 6.80
C GLU A 376 10.85 -8.67 7.10
N ALA A 377 9.80 -9.35 6.66
CA ALA A 377 9.62 -10.77 6.93
C ALA A 377 10.73 -11.63 6.27
N LEU A 378 11.09 -11.30 5.01
CA LEU A 378 12.21 -11.93 4.31
C LEU A 378 13.57 -11.57 4.92
N ALA A 379 13.72 -10.34 5.42
CA ALA A 379 14.93 -9.92 6.14
C ALA A 379 15.16 -10.81 7.39
N LYS A 380 14.11 -10.99 8.20
CA LYS A 380 14.15 -11.83 9.40
C LYS A 380 14.41 -13.30 9.09
N GLU A 381 13.76 -13.83 8.05
CA GLU A 381 14.01 -15.20 7.59
C GLU A 381 15.47 -15.38 7.18
N ARG A 382 15.99 -14.47 6.34
CA ARG A 382 17.37 -14.55 5.85
C ARG A 382 18.38 -14.39 6.98
N ARG A 383 18.10 -13.52 7.95
CA ARG A 383 18.93 -13.38 9.15
C ARG A 383 19.05 -14.70 9.91
N ARG A 384 17.92 -15.38 10.17
CA ARG A 384 17.95 -16.66 10.89
C ARG A 384 18.76 -17.72 10.13
N ASP A 385 18.54 -17.84 8.82
CA ASP A 385 19.26 -18.79 7.96
C ASP A 385 20.77 -18.52 7.92
N TRP A 386 21.17 -17.25 7.74
CA TRP A 386 22.58 -16.88 7.63
C TRP A 386 23.31 -16.79 8.97
N GLU A 387 22.62 -16.50 10.07
CA GLU A 387 23.19 -16.62 11.42
C GLU A 387 23.54 -18.09 11.72
N GLU A 388 22.66 -19.01 11.33
CA GLU A 388 22.90 -20.45 11.49
C GLU A 388 24.01 -20.95 10.55
N LYS A 389 23.94 -20.62 9.25
CA LYS A 389 24.96 -21.03 8.27
C LYS A 389 26.30 -20.33 8.47
N PHE A 390 26.35 -19.01 8.35
CA PHE A 390 27.61 -18.25 8.34
C PHE A 390 28.07 -17.83 9.74
N GLY A 391 27.16 -17.48 10.64
CA GLY A 391 27.48 -17.10 12.01
C GLY A 391 28.11 -18.25 12.80
N LYS A 392 27.39 -19.36 12.93
CA LYS A 392 27.86 -20.51 13.74
C LYS A 392 28.98 -21.32 13.09
N HIS A 393 28.98 -21.51 11.77
CA HIS A 393 29.96 -22.39 11.11
C HIS A 393 31.21 -21.66 10.60
N LEU A 394 31.09 -20.39 10.19
CA LEU A 394 32.22 -19.60 9.68
C LEU A 394 32.67 -18.47 10.63
N GLY A 395 31.95 -18.22 11.72
CA GLY A 395 32.26 -17.14 12.66
C GLY A 395 32.01 -15.74 12.12
N ILE A 396 31.19 -15.60 11.06
CA ILE A 396 30.90 -14.33 10.41
C ILE A 396 29.81 -13.58 11.18
N SER A 397 30.03 -12.32 11.53
CA SER A 397 29.00 -11.54 12.23
C SER A 397 27.86 -11.14 11.29
N VAL A 398 26.67 -11.74 11.51
CA VAL A 398 25.43 -11.41 10.78
C VAL A 398 24.54 -10.53 11.66
N VAL A 399 24.13 -9.38 11.13
CA VAL A 399 23.28 -8.41 11.83
C VAL A 399 22.12 -7.97 10.96
N GLU A 400 21.00 -7.61 11.58
CA GLU A 400 19.81 -7.07 10.93
C GLU A 400 19.57 -5.65 11.44
N LEU A 401 19.37 -4.69 10.52
CA LEU A 401 19.07 -3.32 10.90
C LEU A 401 17.67 -3.21 11.51
N THR A 402 17.54 -2.41 12.56
CA THR A 402 16.32 -2.23 13.34
C THR A 402 15.47 -1.06 12.86
N GLY A 403 16.03 -0.14 12.06
CA GLY A 403 15.41 1.12 11.65
C GLY A 403 15.64 2.28 12.64
N GLU A 404 16.40 2.06 13.72
CA GLU A 404 16.85 3.12 14.61
C GLU A 404 18.28 3.52 14.29
N THR A 405 18.47 4.74 13.79
CA THR A 405 19.75 5.23 13.26
C THR A 405 20.93 5.03 14.21
N ALA A 406 20.76 5.30 15.52
CA ALA A 406 21.85 5.17 16.50
C ALA A 406 22.25 3.71 16.76
N ALA A 407 21.27 2.80 16.87
CA ALA A 407 21.50 1.37 17.03
C ALA A 407 22.08 0.77 15.75
N ASP A 408 21.53 1.14 14.60
CA ASP A 408 21.93 0.63 13.29
C ASP A 408 23.36 1.03 12.92
N LEU A 409 23.84 2.20 13.37
CA LEU A 409 25.25 2.58 13.21
C LEU A 409 26.20 1.66 14.00
N LYS A 410 25.83 1.27 15.23
CA LYS A 410 26.61 0.31 16.02
C LYS A 410 26.58 -1.09 15.42
N LEU A 411 25.43 -1.50 14.86
CA LEU A 411 25.30 -2.76 14.14
C LEU A 411 26.17 -2.79 12.87
N LEU A 412 26.16 -1.69 12.09
CA LEU A 412 26.99 -1.54 10.89
C LEU A 412 28.50 -1.61 11.18
N GLU A 413 28.93 -1.06 12.31
CA GLU A 413 30.34 -1.09 12.74
C GLU A 413 30.81 -2.52 13.02
N ARG A 414 29.98 -3.32 13.71
CA ARG A 414 30.32 -4.69 14.15
C ARG A 414 30.04 -5.77 13.10
N GLY A 415 29.00 -5.58 12.27
CA GLY A 415 28.52 -6.57 11.32
C GLY A 415 29.40 -6.71 10.08
N GLN A 416 29.60 -7.95 9.64
CA GLN A 416 30.22 -8.28 8.35
C GLN A 416 29.17 -8.55 7.28
N ILE A 417 28.04 -9.16 7.65
CA ILE A 417 26.85 -9.29 6.81
C ILE A 417 25.72 -8.49 7.45
N ILE A 418 25.28 -7.44 6.75
CA ILE A 418 24.22 -6.54 7.19
C ILE A 418 22.97 -6.81 6.36
N ILE A 419 21.91 -7.24 7.01
CA ILE A 419 20.60 -7.47 6.41
C ILE A 419 19.72 -6.26 6.67
N SER A 420 19.07 -5.76 5.63
CA SER A 420 18.25 -4.54 5.71
C SER A 420 17.08 -4.55 4.73
N THR A 421 16.12 -3.65 4.95
CA THR A 421 15.11 -3.27 3.95
C THR A 421 15.56 -1.98 3.24
N PRO A 422 14.97 -1.63 2.07
CA PRO A 422 15.37 -0.44 1.33
C PRO A 422 15.28 0.84 2.15
N GLU A 423 14.23 1.01 2.95
CA GLU A 423 13.98 2.23 3.75
C GLU A 423 14.99 2.37 4.89
N LYS A 424 15.27 1.27 5.60
CA LYS A 424 16.27 1.25 6.68
C LYS A 424 17.66 1.57 6.13
N TRP A 425 18.00 1.03 4.96
CA TRP A 425 19.26 1.33 4.29
C TRP A 425 19.30 2.74 3.69
N ASP A 426 18.20 3.29 3.17
CA ASP A 426 18.14 4.68 2.66
C ASP A 426 18.43 5.67 3.80
N ALA A 427 17.76 5.53 4.96
CA ALA A 427 18.00 6.36 6.14
C ALA A 427 19.48 6.33 6.61
N LEU A 428 20.15 5.17 6.47
CA LEU A 428 21.55 5.00 6.81
C LEU A 428 22.51 5.52 5.72
N SER A 429 22.17 5.34 4.46
CA SER A 429 23.07 5.63 3.34
C SER A 429 23.00 7.07 2.84
N ARG A 430 21.95 7.86 3.17
CA ARG A 430 21.91 9.31 2.86
C ARG A 430 23.19 10.03 3.30
N ARG A 431 23.67 9.79 4.53
CA ARG A 431 24.89 10.40 5.08
C ARG A 431 26.17 9.62 4.81
N TRP A 432 26.27 8.98 3.65
CA TRP A 432 27.41 8.13 3.32
C TRP A 432 28.74 8.90 3.35
N LYS A 433 28.77 10.20 3.01
CA LYS A 433 29.99 11.04 3.07
C LYS A 433 30.59 11.11 4.48
N GLN A 434 29.75 11.21 5.52
CA GLN A 434 30.19 11.22 6.92
C GLN A 434 30.40 9.82 7.51
N ARG A 435 29.81 8.79 6.88
CA ARG A 435 29.76 7.41 7.42
C ARG A 435 30.74 6.49 6.69
N LYS A 436 31.96 6.38 7.21
CA LYS A 436 33.03 5.53 6.65
C LYS A 436 32.59 4.08 6.42
N HIS A 437 31.78 3.51 7.31
CA HIS A 437 31.36 2.12 7.17
C HIS A 437 30.44 1.85 5.98
N VAL A 438 29.69 2.86 5.52
CA VAL A 438 28.88 2.78 4.29
C VAL A 438 29.77 2.80 3.04
N GLN A 439 30.85 3.59 3.08
CA GLN A 439 31.84 3.65 1.97
C GLN A 439 32.65 2.35 1.85
N GLN A 440 32.82 1.61 2.95
CA GLN A 440 33.55 0.35 3.01
C GLN A 440 32.74 -0.88 2.56
N VAL A 441 31.52 -0.70 2.03
CA VAL A 441 30.72 -1.81 1.51
C VAL A 441 31.42 -2.41 0.29
N SER A 442 31.75 -3.70 0.39
CA SER A 442 32.46 -4.47 -0.63
C SER A 442 31.52 -5.22 -1.57
N LEU A 443 30.37 -5.66 -1.06
CA LEU A 443 29.35 -6.41 -1.80
C LEU A 443 27.97 -5.91 -1.40
N PHE A 444 27.15 -5.58 -2.40
CA PHE A 444 25.78 -5.13 -2.25
C PHE A 444 24.84 -6.09 -2.98
N ILE A 445 24.07 -6.84 -2.22
CA ILE A 445 23.14 -7.86 -2.73
C ILE A 445 21.72 -7.31 -2.65
N VAL A 446 21.00 -7.36 -3.75
CA VAL A 446 19.60 -6.93 -3.81
C VAL A 446 18.74 -8.13 -4.18
N ASP A 447 17.92 -8.59 -3.24
CA ASP A 447 16.96 -9.66 -3.51
C ASP A 447 15.65 -9.11 -4.07
N GLU A 448 15.03 -9.89 -4.95
CA GLU A 448 13.78 -9.57 -5.63
C GLU A 448 13.71 -8.16 -6.26
N LEU A 449 14.77 -7.79 -7.00
CA LEU A 449 14.93 -6.48 -7.64
C LEU A 449 13.74 -6.06 -8.53
N HIS A 450 13.02 -7.02 -9.10
CA HIS A 450 11.80 -6.76 -9.89
C HIS A 450 10.71 -5.98 -9.14
N LEU A 451 10.76 -5.91 -7.81
CA LEU A 451 9.85 -5.10 -7.00
C LEU A 451 10.08 -3.58 -7.15
N ILE A 452 11.06 -3.17 -7.95
CA ILE A 452 11.26 -1.76 -8.36
C ILE A 452 10.03 -1.17 -9.08
N GLY A 453 9.17 -2.01 -9.66
CA GLY A 453 7.88 -1.60 -10.23
C GLY A 453 6.74 -1.49 -9.22
N GLY A 454 6.96 -1.78 -7.94
CA GLY A 454 5.95 -1.69 -6.88
C GLY A 454 6.10 -0.45 -5.99
N SER A 455 5.37 -0.42 -4.88
CA SER A 455 5.35 0.69 -3.92
C SER A 455 6.69 0.93 -3.20
N VAL A 456 7.44 -0.14 -2.90
CA VAL A 456 8.80 -0.08 -2.31
C VAL A 456 9.86 0.32 -3.36
N GLY A 457 9.47 0.32 -4.63
CA GLY A 457 10.36 0.43 -5.77
C GLY A 457 11.19 1.72 -5.86
N PRO A 458 10.61 2.92 -5.65
CA PRO A 458 11.35 4.18 -5.70
C PRO A 458 12.54 4.21 -4.72
N VAL A 459 12.33 3.74 -3.48
CA VAL A 459 13.39 3.68 -2.46
C VAL A 459 14.44 2.65 -2.84
N LEU A 460 14.01 1.47 -3.32
CA LEU A 460 14.91 0.43 -3.80
C LEU A 460 15.82 0.94 -4.93
N GLU A 461 15.23 1.63 -5.92
CA GLU A 461 15.94 2.25 -7.02
C GLU A 461 17.01 3.24 -6.55
N ILE A 462 16.65 4.11 -5.60
CA ILE A 462 17.54 5.12 -5.07
C ILE A 462 18.70 4.50 -4.32
N VAL A 463 18.47 3.48 -3.48
CA VAL A 463 19.58 2.85 -2.77
C VAL A 463 20.55 2.14 -3.70
N VAL A 464 20.07 1.44 -4.74
CA VAL A 464 20.97 0.82 -5.74
C VAL A 464 21.76 1.89 -6.50
N SER A 465 21.07 2.95 -6.96
CA SER A 465 21.70 4.05 -7.70
C SER A 465 22.75 4.78 -6.85
N ARG A 466 22.46 4.99 -5.56
CA ARG A 466 23.40 5.59 -4.60
C ARG A 466 24.61 4.69 -4.37
N MET A 467 24.45 3.37 -4.23
CA MET A 467 25.61 2.48 -4.05
C MET A 467 26.55 2.51 -5.27
N ARG A 468 26.00 2.62 -6.48
CA ARG A 468 26.81 2.81 -7.70
C ARG A 468 27.54 4.16 -7.69
N LEU A 469 26.83 5.22 -7.32
CA LEU A 469 27.39 6.56 -7.20
C LEU A 469 28.54 6.58 -6.18
N ILE A 470 28.35 5.98 -4.99
CA ILE A 470 29.37 5.86 -3.95
C ILE A 470 30.61 5.15 -4.49
N GLY A 471 30.45 3.98 -5.12
CA GLY A 471 31.58 3.24 -5.69
C GLY A 471 32.36 4.04 -6.73
N SER A 472 31.66 4.83 -7.55
CA SER A 472 32.31 5.74 -8.52
C SER A 472 33.06 6.89 -7.83
N HIS A 473 32.55 7.43 -6.73
CA HIS A 473 33.17 8.55 -6.01
C HIS A 473 34.36 8.14 -5.15
N THR A 474 34.28 6.98 -4.50
CA THR A 474 35.36 6.48 -3.62
C THR A 474 36.47 5.77 -4.38
N GLY A 475 36.25 5.46 -5.67
CA GLY A 475 37.14 4.61 -6.47
C GLY A 475 37.18 3.16 -6.00
N SER A 476 36.25 2.76 -5.13
CA SER A 476 36.12 1.38 -4.65
C SER A 476 35.10 0.62 -5.50
N ASN A 477 35.50 -0.50 -6.08
CA ASN A 477 34.58 -1.36 -6.81
C ASN A 477 33.64 -2.09 -5.84
N ILE A 478 32.46 -1.51 -5.61
CA ILE A 478 31.36 -2.16 -4.89
C ILE A 478 30.73 -3.17 -5.84
N ARG A 479 30.89 -4.47 -5.55
CA ARG A 479 30.26 -5.52 -6.35
C ARG A 479 28.75 -5.53 -6.09
N ILE A 480 27.94 -5.51 -7.15
CA ILE A 480 26.48 -5.58 -7.05
C ILE A 480 25.98 -6.92 -7.58
N VAL A 481 25.23 -7.63 -6.75
CA VAL A 481 24.54 -8.87 -7.14
C VAL A 481 23.04 -8.67 -6.97
N ALA A 482 22.33 -8.61 -8.07
CA ALA A 482 20.88 -8.50 -8.09
C ALA A 482 20.24 -9.86 -8.38
N LEU A 483 19.27 -10.23 -7.56
CA LEU A 483 18.42 -11.40 -7.75
C LEU A 483 17.02 -10.91 -8.09
N SER A 484 16.36 -11.59 -9.03
CA SER A 484 15.05 -11.17 -9.51
C SER A 484 14.21 -12.35 -9.99
N ALA A 485 12.90 -12.18 -10.09
CA ALA A 485 12.06 -13.00 -10.97
C ALA A 485 12.51 -12.84 -12.44
N SER A 486 12.05 -13.73 -13.32
CA SER A 486 12.25 -13.61 -14.77
C SER A 486 11.65 -12.32 -15.31
N LEU A 487 12.43 -11.53 -16.07
CA LEU A 487 12.00 -10.20 -16.54
C LEU A 487 12.07 -10.08 -18.06
N ALA A 488 11.15 -9.30 -18.63
CA ALA A 488 11.17 -9.01 -20.07
C ALA A 488 12.33 -8.06 -20.43
N ASN A 489 12.54 -7.03 -19.62
CA ASN A 489 13.54 -5.98 -19.82
C ASN A 489 14.76 -6.12 -18.89
N ALA A 490 15.19 -7.36 -18.59
CA ALA A 490 16.33 -7.63 -17.72
C ALA A 490 17.64 -6.96 -18.18
N LYS A 491 17.80 -6.74 -19.49
CA LYS A 491 18.97 -6.04 -20.05
C LYS A 491 19.10 -4.62 -19.51
N ASP A 492 18.00 -3.87 -19.41
CA ASP A 492 18.04 -2.49 -18.93
C ASP A 492 18.42 -2.44 -17.44
N LEU A 493 17.95 -3.40 -16.65
CA LEU A 493 18.35 -3.54 -15.24
C LEU A 493 19.81 -3.97 -15.11
N GLY A 494 20.28 -4.90 -15.95
CA GLY A 494 21.67 -5.32 -16.01
C GLY A 494 22.60 -4.15 -16.31
N GLU A 495 22.31 -3.38 -17.37
CA GLU A 495 23.06 -2.18 -17.73
C GLU A 495 23.00 -1.11 -16.62
N TRP A 496 21.84 -0.94 -15.99
CA TRP A 496 21.69 -0.02 -14.86
C TRP A 496 22.53 -0.42 -13.65
N ILE A 497 22.61 -1.69 -13.27
CA ILE A 497 23.49 -2.11 -12.16
C ILE A 497 24.97 -2.20 -12.57
N GLY A 498 25.30 -2.00 -13.85
CA GLY A 498 26.64 -2.15 -14.40
C GLY A 498 27.07 -3.61 -14.59
N ALA A 499 26.12 -4.55 -14.71
CA ALA A 499 26.41 -5.92 -15.09
C ALA A 499 26.77 -5.99 -16.57
N THR A 500 27.89 -6.66 -16.88
CA THR A 500 28.30 -6.92 -18.26
C THR A 500 27.43 -8.02 -18.88
N SER A 501 27.56 -8.27 -20.19
CA SER A 501 26.89 -9.40 -20.84
C SER A 501 27.25 -10.76 -20.22
N HIS A 502 28.42 -10.89 -19.57
CA HIS A 502 28.83 -12.09 -18.85
C HIS A 502 28.15 -12.25 -17.48
N GLY A 503 27.75 -11.13 -16.86
CA GLY A 503 27.03 -11.10 -15.59
C GLY A 503 25.50 -11.05 -15.73
N LEU A 504 24.95 -11.10 -16.94
CA LEU A 504 23.51 -11.00 -17.17
C LEU A 504 22.88 -12.38 -17.45
N PHE A 505 22.21 -12.94 -16.45
CA PHE A 505 21.48 -14.20 -16.55
C PHE A 505 19.99 -13.98 -16.38
N ASN A 506 19.22 -14.10 -17.46
CA ASN A 506 17.76 -13.92 -17.45
C ASN A 506 17.04 -15.15 -17.99
N PHE A 507 16.66 -16.06 -17.11
CA PHE A 507 16.00 -17.31 -17.47
C PHE A 507 14.49 -17.11 -17.65
N PRO A 508 13.84 -17.85 -18.56
CA PRO A 508 12.40 -17.73 -18.78
C PRO A 508 11.58 -18.33 -17.62
N PRO A 509 10.30 -17.92 -17.43
CA PRO A 509 9.43 -18.39 -16.34
C PRO A 509 9.29 -19.92 -16.21
N GLY A 510 9.40 -20.63 -17.34
CA GLY A 510 9.31 -22.09 -17.42
C GLY A 510 10.56 -22.84 -16.95
N VAL A 511 11.71 -22.18 -16.85
CA VAL A 511 12.95 -22.80 -16.37
C VAL A 511 12.93 -22.82 -14.84
N ARG A 512 12.47 -23.95 -14.29
CA ARG A 512 12.39 -24.19 -12.84
C ARG A 512 13.02 -25.54 -12.50
N PRO A 513 13.73 -25.68 -11.36
CA PRO A 513 14.21 -26.97 -10.89
C PRO A 513 13.08 -27.99 -10.67
N VAL A 514 11.92 -27.51 -10.21
CA VAL A 514 10.67 -28.29 -10.13
C VAL A 514 9.68 -27.66 -11.13
N PRO A 515 9.29 -28.38 -12.20
CA PRO A 515 8.29 -27.91 -13.15
C PRO A 515 6.97 -27.53 -12.46
N LEU A 516 6.33 -26.44 -12.91
CA LEU A 516 5.09 -25.93 -12.32
C LEU A 516 3.93 -26.02 -13.33
N GLU A 517 2.85 -26.71 -12.96
CA GLU A 517 1.60 -26.75 -13.70
C GLU A 517 0.65 -25.64 -13.21
N ILE A 518 0.29 -24.69 -14.08
CA ILE A 518 -0.58 -23.55 -13.72
C ILE A 518 -1.97 -23.70 -14.36
N HIS A 519 -3.01 -23.71 -13.54
CA HIS A 519 -4.41 -23.76 -13.95
C HIS A 519 -5.14 -22.48 -13.55
N ILE A 520 -5.67 -21.73 -14.51
CA ILE A 520 -6.41 -20.48 -14.25
C ILE A 520 -7.90 -20.69 -14.53
N GLN A 521 -8.73 -20.51 -13.52
CA GLN A 521 -10.18 -20.61 -13.59
C GLN A 521 -10.81 -19.23 -13.32
N GLY A 522 -11.68 -18.79 -14.23
CA GLY A 522 -12.42 -17.54 -14.09
C GLY A 522 -13.80 -17.82 -13.48
N VAL A 523 -14.16 -17.04 -12.46
CA VAL A 523 -15.50 -17.05 -11.86
C VAL A 523 -16.22 -15.76 -12.26
N ASP A 524 -17.36 -15.91 -12.90
CA ASP A 524 -18.12 -14.84 -13.54
C ASP A 524 -19.27 -14.36 -12.63
N ILE A 525 -18.87 -13.77 -11.50
CA ILE A 525 -19.76 -13.15 -10.52
C ILE A 525 -19.17 -11.78 -10.22
N SER A 526 -19.91 -10.69 -10.40
CA SER A 526 -19.40 -9.32 -10.21
C SER A 526 -19.21 -8.95 -8.73
N ASN A 527 -20.17 -9.32 -7.88
CA ASN A 527 -20.09 -9.08 -6.44
C ASN A 527 -18.94 -9.89 -5.82
N PHE A 528 -18.00 -9.19 -5.17
CA PHE A 528 -16.79 -9.79 -4.62
C PHE A 528 -17.08 -10.87 -3.55
N GLU A 529 -17.94 -10.60 -2.57
CA GLU A 529 -18.22 -11.57 -1.49
C GLU A 529 -18.93 -12.82 -2.01
N ALA A 530 -19.91 -12.65 -2.90
CA ALA A 530 -20.59 -13.79 -3.54
C ALA A 530 -19.63 -14.60 -4.42
N ARG A 531 -18.71 -13.92 -5.13
CA ARG A 531 -17.65 -14.56 -5.92
C ARG A 531 -16.72 -15.38 -5.03
N MET A 532 -16.28 -14.84 -3.89
CA MET A 532 -15.44 -15.54 -2.92
C MET A 532 -16.14 -16.80 -2.36
N GLN A 533 -17.42 -16.71 -2.00
CA GLN A 533 -18.18 -17.91 -1.57
C GLN A 533 -18.26 -18.97 -2.67
N ALA A 534 -18.54 -18.57 -3.92
CA ALA A 534 -18.59 -19.48 -5.05
C ALA A 534 -17.25 -20.16 -5.36
N MET A 535 -16.12 -19.56 -4.99
CA MET A 535 -14.77 -20.12 -5.15
C MET A 535 -14.41 -21.17 -4.08
N SER A 536 -15.13 -21.22 -2.95
CA SER A 536 -14.80 -22.13 -1.83
C SER A 536 -14.87 -23.62 -2.22
N LYS A 537 -15.93 -24.04 -2.92
CA LYS A 537 -16.09 -25.42 -3.39
C LYS A 537 -15.08 -25.82 -4.50
N PRO A 538 -14.80 -24.96 -5.51
CA PRO A 538 -13.68 -25.16 -6.43
C PRO A 538 -12.32 -25.33 -5.72
N THR A 539 -12.03 -24.56 -4.68
CA THR A 539 -10.80 -24.71 -3.87
C THR A 539 -10.71 -26.09 -3.24
N TYR A 540 -11.78 -26.56 -2.58
CA TYR A 540 -11.85 -27.92 -2.04
C TYR A 540 -11.61 -28.99 -3.12
N THR A 541 -12.27 -28.84 -4.27
CA THR A 541 -12.15 -29.77 -5.39
C THR A 541 -10.72 -29.80 -5.96
N ALA A 542 -10.06 -28.63 -6.05
CA ALA A 542 -8.67 -28.52 -6.48
C ALA A 542 -7.72 -29.27 -5.53
N ILE A 543 -7.94 -29.18 -4.21
CA ILE A 543 -7.14 -29.92 -3.21
C ILE A 543 -7.28 -31.43 -3.44
N LEU A 544 -8.50 -31.95 -3.58
CA LEU A 544 -8.73 -33.38 -3.82
C LEU A 544 -8.13 -33.87 -5.16
N GLN A 545 -8.20 -33.04 -6.21
CA GLN A 545 -7.71 -33.41 -7.53
C GLN A 545 -6.19 -33.35 -7.64
N HIS A 546 -5.57 -32.32 -7.08
CA HIS A 546 -4.16 -32.00 -7.32
C HIS A 546 -3.24 -32.35 -6.14
N ALA A 547 -3.74 -32.40 -4.91
CA ALA A 547 -2.98 -32.72 -3.69
C ALA A 547 -3.30 -34.13 -3.15
N LYS A 548 -3.31 -35.13 -4.03
CA LYS A 548 -3.60 -36.53 -3.68
C LYS A 548 -2.59 -37.11 -2.69
N ASN A 549 -2.98 -38.17 -1.97
CA ASN A 549 -2.13 -38.92 -1.03
C ASN A 549 -1.56 -38.07 0.11
N GLY A 550 -2.34 -37.12 0.64
CA GLY A 550 -1.92 -36.28 1.76
C GLY A 550 -0.80 -35.29 1.41
N LYS A 551 -0.63 -34.93 0.14
CA LYS A 551 0.35 -33.90 -0.24
C LYS A 551 -0.11 -32.53 0.29
N PRO A 552 0.81 -31.68 0.78
CA PRO A 552 0.46 -30.40 1.39
C PRO A 552 -0.10 -29.41 0.36
N ALA A 553 -1.15 -28.70 0.77
CA ALA A 553 -1.82 -27.68 -0.01
C ALA A 553 -1.83 -26.34 0.74
N LEU A 554 -1.36 -25.28 0.10
CA LEU A 554 -1.37 -23.91 0.61
C LEU A 554 -2.41 -23.09 -0.16
N VAL A 555 -3.36 -22.48 0.54
CA VAL A 555 -4.44 -21.70 -0.05
C VAL A 555 -4.26 -20.23 0.33
N PHE A 556 -4.02 -19.35 -0.65
CA PHE A 556 -3.99 -17.91 -0.43
C PHE A 556 -5.38 -17.30 -0.63
N VAL A 557 -5.77 -16.42 0.29
CA VAL A 557 -7.06 -15.70 0.26
C VAL A 557 -6.89 -14.21 0.56
N PRO A 558 -7.86 -13.35 0.21
CA PRO A 558 -7.61 -11.92 0.21
C PRO A 558 -7.46 -11.24 1.56
N THR A 559 -8.16 -11.71 2.58
CA THR A 559 -8.16 -11.03 3.88
C THR A 559 -8.16 -12.04 5.02
N ARG A 560 -7.86 -11.55 6.23
CA ARG A 560 -7.94 -12.33 7.49
C ARG A 560 -9.30 -13.00 7.68
N LYS A 561 -10.38 -12.27 7.34
CA LYS A 561 -11.77 -12.78 7.38
C LYS A 561 -11.91 -14.00 6.48
N HIS A 562 -11.43 -13.92 5.24
CA HIS A 562 -11.49 -15.03 4.29
C HIS A 562 -10.62 -16.22 4.74
N ALA A 563 -9.47 -16.00 5.38
CA ALA A 563 -8.63 -17.09 5.88
C ALA A 563 -9.38 -17.99 6.87
N ARG A 564 -10.12 -17.36 7.79
CA ARG A 564 -10.98 -18.06 8.77
C ARG A 564 -12.17 -18.75 8.09
N LEU A 565 -12.92 -18.01 7.26
CA LEU A 565 -14.12 -18.55 6.59
C LEU A 565 -13.80 -19.72 5.67
N THR A 566 -12.77 -19.60 4.83
CA THR A 566 -12.36 -20.66 3.92
C THR A 566 -11.85 -21.88 4.68
N ALA A 567 -11.13 -21.70 5.80
CA ALA A 567 -10.73 -22.84 6.64
C ALA A 567 -11.95 -23.60 7.19
N PHE A 568 -12.97 -22.89 7.68
CA PHE A 568 -14.24 -23.51 8.12
C PHE A 568 -14.98 -24.22 7.00
N ASP A 569 -15.10 -23.60 5.83
CA ASP A 569 -15.76 -24.22 4.67
C ASP A 569 -15.06 -25.52 4.26
N LEU A 570 -13.72 -25.54 4.24
CA LEU A 570 -12.94 -26.74 3.93
C LEU A 570 -13.14 -27.85 4.97
N CYS A 571 -13.20 -27.51 6.26
CA CYS A 571 -13.55 -28.46 7.33
C CYS A 571 -14.96 -29.02 7.14
N ALA A 572 -15.94 -28.15 6.83
CA ALA A 572 -17.33 -28.54 6.62
C ALA A 572 -17.50 -29.47 5.41
N TYR A 573 -16.83 -29.17 4.29
CA TYR A 573 -16.83 -30.04 3.11
C TYR A 573 -16.16 -31.39 3.40
N SER A 574 -15.05 -31.41 4.15
CA SER A 574 -14.40 -32.66 4.56
C SER A 574 -15.31 -33.50 5.45
N GLY A 575 -16.00 -32.90 6.42
CA GLY A 575 -16.89 -33.61 7.35
C GLY A 575 -18.16 -34.15 6.69
N ALA A 576 -18.66 -33.48 5.64
CA ALA A 576 -19.81 -33.95 4.87
C ALA A 576 -19.50 -35.18 4.01
N GLU A 577 -18.24 -35.35 3.57
CA GLU A 577 -17.83 -36.42 2.67
C GLU A 577 -17.26 -37.65 3.41
N SER A 578 -16.71 -37.47 4.63
CA SER A 578 -16.24 -38.55 5.48
C SER A 578 -16.63 -38.33 6.95
N ALA A 579 -17.49 -39.21 7.48
CA ALA A 579 -18.01 -39.12 8.85
C ALA A 579 -17.09 -39.75 9.93
N GLU A 580 -16.14 -40.61 9.54
CA GLU A 580 -15.33 -41.40 10.48
C GLU A 580 -13.93 -40.83 10.74
N LYS A 581 -13.33 -40.12 9.77
CA LYS A 581 -12.00 -39.49 9.93
C LYS A 581 -11.85 -38.21 9.11
N PRO A 582 -11.25 -37.13 9.66
CA PRO A 582 -10.96 -35.93 8.87
C PRO A 582 -9.98 -36.24 7.73
N LEU A 583 -10.33 -35.85 6.50
CA LEU A 583 -9.55 -36.19 5.29
C LEU A 583 -8.17 -35.54 5.29
N PHE A 584 -8.06 -34.34 5.85
CA PHE A 584 -6.84 -33.52 5.82
C PHE A 584 -5.93 -33.75 7.02
N LEU A 585 -6.35 -34.58 7.99
CA LEU A 585 -5.55 -34.93 9.16
C LEU A 585 -4.64 -36.12 8.83
N LEU A 586 -3.32 -35.87 8.84
CA LEU A 586 -2.32 -36.86 8.47
C LEU A 586 -1.65 -37.51 9.71
N GLY A 587 -1.74 -36.88 10.88
CA GLY A 587 -1.19 -37.38 12.15
C GLY A 587 -2.22 -38.01 13.11
N ASN A 588 -1.74 -38.54 14.24
CA ASN A 588 -2.58 -38.98 15.35
C ASN A 588 -3.12 -37.79 16.15
N GLN A 589 -4.36 -37.88 16.60
CA GLN A 589 -5.05 -36.78 17.28
C GLN A 589 -4.46 -36.47 18.66
N GLU A 590 -4.04 -37.50 19.41
CA GLU A 590 -3.43 -37.36 20.75
C GLU A 590 -2.12 -36.56 20.72
N GLU A 591 -1.27 -36.77 19.70
CA GLU A 591 -0.01 -36.03 19.55
C GLU A 591 -0.24 -34.55 19.23
N MET A 592 -1.41 -34.17 18.73
CA MET A 592 -1.75 -32.79 18.43
C MET A 592 -2.29 -32.01 19.63
N GLU A 593 -2.86 -32.69 20.63
CA GLU A 593 -3.47 -32.03 21.79
C GLU A 593 -2.48 -31.15 22.55
N THR A 594 -1.22 -31.57 22.66
CA THR A 594 -0.16 -30.78 23.30
C THR A 594 0.06 -29.45 22.58
N PHE A 595 0.10 -29.46 21.24
CA PHE A 595 0.23 -28.24 20.43
C PHE A 595 -1.04 -27.39 20.49
N ILE A 596 -2.22 -28.01 20.42
CA ILE A 596 -3.52 -27.32 20.45
C ILE A 596 -3.75 -26.62 21.79
N SER A 597 -3.27 -27.19 22.90
CA SER A 597 -3.40 -26.59 24.23
C SER A 597 -2.68 -25.25 24.37
N GLY A 598 -1.62 -25.03 23.59
CA GLY A 598 -0.83 -23.79 23.57
C GLY A 598 -1.39 -22.69 22.66
N ILE A 599 -2.40 -23.00 21.85
CA ILE A 599 -2.97 -22.05 20.87
C ILE A 599 -3.95 -21.11 21.56
N LYS A 600 -3.80 -19.80 21.31
CA LYS A 600 -4.67 -18.77 21.88
C LYS A 600 -5.94 -18.53 21.07
N GLU A 601 -5.86 -18.64 19.75
CA GLU A 601 -6.99 -18.40 18.85
C GLU A 601 -7.99 -19.56 18.88
N GLU A 602 -9.20 -19.31 19.40
CA GLU A 602 -10.24 -20.33 19.58
C GLU A 602 -10.59 -21.04 18.27
N THR A 603 -10.79 -20.28 17.19
CA THR A 603 -11.21 -20.88 15.91
C THR A 603 -10.11 -21.74 15.28
N LEU A 604 -8.84 -21.47 15.58
CA LEU A 604 -7.72 -22.30 15.11
C LEU A 604 -7.67 -23.65 15.86
N ARG A 605 -8.09 -23.68 17.14
CA ARG A 605 -8.21 -24.91 17.93
C ARG A 605 -9.26 -25.87 17.38
N GLU A 606 -10.27 -25.35 16.68
CA GLU A 606 -11.32 -26.15 16.04
C GLU A 606 -10.91 -26.69 14.67
N THR A 607 -10.17 -25.91 13.87
CA THR A 607 -9.82 -26.31 12.48
C THR A 607 -8.62 -27.26 12.41
N ILE A 608 -7.63 -27.11 13.31
CA ILE A 608 -6.42 -27.96 13.31
C ILE A 608 -6.74 -29.46 13.47
N PRO A 609 -7.63 -29.88 14.40
CA PRO A 609 -8.07 -31.27 14.51
C PRO A 609 -8.65 -31.85 13.21
N MET A 610 -9.23 -31.00 12.36
CA MET A 610 -9.75 -31.40 11.05
C MET A 610 -8.67 -31.47 9.95
N GLY A 611 -7.41 -31.15 10.29
CA GLY A 611 -6.28 -31.14 9.37
C GLY A 611 -6.11 -29.84 8.58
N VAL A 612 -6.77 -28.75 9.02
CA VAL A 612 -6.74 -27.44 8.35
C VAL A 612 -6.23 -26.37 9.32
N GLY A 613 -5.05 -25.83 9.04
CA GLY A 613 -4.54 -24.62 9.70
C GLY A 613 -4.83 -23.37 8.88
N TYR A 614 -4.78 -22.20 9.51
CA TYR A 614 -4.76 -20.94 8.77
C TYR A 614 -3.77 -19.94 9.37
N LEU A 615 -3.28 -19.03 8.54
CA LEU A 615 -2.29 -18.01 8.87
C LEU A 615 -2.79 -16.64 8.42
N HIS A 616 -2.74 -15.67 9.31
CA HIS A 616 -2.89 -14.27 8.96
C HIS A 616 -2.11 -13.40 9.94
N GLU A 617 -1.82 -12.16 9.56
CA GLU A 617 -0.96 -11.23 10.29
C GLU A 617 -1.53 -10.76 11.66
N GLY A 618 -2.70 -11.26 12.04
CA GLY A 618 -3.36 -10.97 13.32
C GLY A 618 -3.23 -12.10 14.35
N LEU A 619 -2.67 -13.25 13.96
CA LEU A 619 -2.37 -14.34 14.89
C LEU A 619 -1.10 -14.02 15.69
N SER A 620 -1.01 -14.56 16.91
CA SER A 620 0.21 -14.41 17.71
C SER A 620 1.38 -15.16 17.06
N ASP A 621 2.62 -14.69 17.28
CA ASP A 621 3.82 -15.34 16.72
C ASP A 621 3.89 -16.82 17.11
N ILE A 622 3.47 -17.16 18.33
CA ILE A 622 3.40 -18.55 18.82
C ILE A 622 2.41 -19.37 17.99
N ASP A 623 1.19 -18.87 17.78
CA ASP A 623 0.17 -19.59 17.00
C ASP A 623 0.65 -19.80 15.55
N GLN A 624 1.27 -18.77 14.95
CA GLN A 624 1.83 -18.86 13.60
C GLN A 624 2.92 -19.93 13.50
N GLU A 625 3.86 -19.98 14.45
CA GLU A 625 4.93 -20.97 14.45
C GLU A 625 4.39 -22.39 14.67
N VAL A 626 3.38 -22.57 15.53
CA VAL A 626 2.72 -23.88 15.71
C VAL A 626 2.09 -24.36 14.39
N VAL A 627 1.33 -23.51 13.69
CA VAL A 627 0.72 -23.89 12.40
C VAL A 627 1.80 -24.22 11.36
N LYS A 628 2.87 -23.41 11.26
CA LYS A 628 3.98 -23.69 10.35
C LYS A 628 4.62 -25.04 10.65
N LEU A 629 4.90 -25.33 11.92
CA LEU A 629 5.49 -26.59 12.35
C LEU A 629 4.60 -27.78 12.01
N LEU A 630 3.30 -27.70 12.30
CA LEU A 630 2.33 -28.77 12.00
C LEU A 630 2.20 -29.02 10.50
N PHE A 631 2.28 -27.98 9.67
CA PHE A 631 2.26 -28.11 8.21
C PHE A 631 3.56 -28.73 7.66
N LEU A 632 4.73 -28.24 8.09
CA LEU A 632 6.03 -28.73 7.65
C LEU A 632 6.29 -30.18 8.08
N SER A 633 5.84 -30.54 9.28
CA SER A 633 5.90 -31.92 9.81
C SER A 633 4.81 -32.84 9.24
N ARG A 634 3.98 -32.35 8.30
CA ARG A 634 2.88 -33.07 7.65
C ARG A 634 1.89 -33.70 8.64
N ARG A 635 1.54 -32.97 9.70
CA ARG A 635 0.44 -33.35 10.61
C ARG A 635 -0.89 -32.84 10.09
N ILE A 636 -0.89 -31.62 9.54
CA ILE A 636 -2.00 -31.05 8.78
C ILE A 636 -1.65 -31.03 7.30
N GLN A 637 -2.63 -31.28 6.44
CA GLN A 637 -2.44 -31.24 4.98
C GLN A 637 -2.64 -29.84 4.41
N VAL A 638 -3.57 -29.06 4.95
CA VAL A 638 -4.01 -27.79 4.37
C VAL A 638 -3.64 -26.62 5.27
N CYS A 639 -3.08 -25.57 4.68
CA CYS A 639 -2.88 -24.28 5.33
C CYS A 639 -3.54 -23.18 4.50
N VAL A 640 -4.41 -22.36 5.10
CA VAL A 640 -5.04 -21.20 4.44
C VAL A 640 -4.34 -19.93 4.92
N ALA A 641 -3.66 -19.19 4.04
CA ALA A 641 -2.93 -17.98 4.38
C ALA A 641 -3.61 -16.72 3.78
N SER A 642 -3.61 -15.60 4.52
CA SER A 642 -3.94 -14.30 3.90
C SER A 642 -2.89 -13.91 2.85
N SER A 643 -3.32 -13.14 1.85
CA SER A 643 -2.48 -12.67 0.73
C SER A 643 -1.25 -11.89 1.21
N SER A 644 -1.41 -11.05 2.24
CA SER A 644 -0.35 -10.28 2.90
C SER A 644 0.79 -11.15 3.48
N MET A 645 0.54 -12.43 3.72
CA MET A 645 1.52 -13.35 4.30
C MET A 645 2.39 -14.06 3.26
N CYS A 646 2.15 -13.88 1.95
CA CYS A 646 2.88 -14.58 0.89
C CYS A 646 4.40 -14.35 0.92
N TRP A 647 4.86 -13.20 1.41
CA TRP A 647 6.29 -12.90 1.56
C TRP A 647 6.87 -13.34 2.92
N GLY A 648 6.04 -13.64 3.92
CA GLY A 648 6.48 -13.91 5.30
C GLY A 648 6.32 -15.35 5.77
N VAL A 649 5.85 -16.25 4.90
CA VAL A 649 5.52 -17.63 5.25
C VAL A 649 6.34 -18.59 4.38
N PRO A 650 7.50 -19.08 4.85
CA PRO A 650 8.35 -20.00 4.09
C PRO A 650 7.79 -21.43 4.13
N LEU A 651 6.56 -21.62 3.67
CA LEU A 651 5.90 -22.92 3.59
C LEU A 651 5.93 -23.43 2.15
N PRO A 652 6.79 -24.40 1.83
CA PRO A 652 6.76 -25.06 0.54
C PRO A 652 5.63 -26.10 0.50
N ALA A 653 4.83 -26.08 -0.56
CA ALA A 653 3.67 -26.93 -0.77
C ALA A 653 3.76 -27.69 -2.10
N HIS A 654 2.95 -28.74 -2.26
CA HIS A 654 2.78 -29.37 -3.56
C HIS A 654 1.81 -28.59 -4.44
N LEU A 655 0.70 -28.19 -3.83
CA LEU A 655 -0.37 -27.42 -4.44
C LEU A 655 -0.43 -26.05 -3.79
N VAL A 656 -0.47 -25.01 -4.62
CA VAL A 656 -0.90 -23.67 -4.21
C VAL A 656 -2.24 -23.36 -4.86
N VAL A 657 -3.22 -22.92 -4.09
CA VAL A 657 -4.48 -22.38 -4.61
C VAL A 657 -4.52 -20.89 -4.28
N VAL A 658 -4.64 -20.02 -5.28
CA VAL A 658 -4.91 -18.59 -5.08
C VAL A 658 -6.41 -18.38 -5.26
N MET A 659 -7.13 -18.22 -4.16
CA MET A 659 -8.58 -18.06 -4.14
C MET A 659 -8.93 -16.58 -4.06
N GLY A 660 -9.27 -15.99 -5.21
CA GLY A 660 -9.47 -14.56 -5.35
C GLY A 660 -8.16 -13.82 -5.58
N THR A 661 -8.14 -12.92 -6.56
CA THR A 661 -6.95 -12.17 -6.98
C THR A 661 -7.12 -10.66 -6.81
N GLN A 662 -7.97 -10.25 -5.86
CA GLN A 662 -8.33 -8.86 -5.62
C GLN A 662 -8.37 -8.59 -4.11
N TYR A 663 -8.02 -7.38 -3.70
CA TYR A 663 -8.23 -6.86 -2.35
C TYR A 663 -9.06 -5.58 -2.40
N TYR A 664 -9.60 -5.16 -1.26
CA TYR A 664 -10.27 -3.87 -1.17
C TYR A 664 -9.24 -2.79 -0.83
N ASP A 665 -9.10 -1.80 -1.71
CA ASP A 665 -8.32 -0.60 -1.45
C ASP A 665 -9.23 0.46 -0.80
N GLY A 666 -8.91 0.81 0.44
CA GLY A 666 -9.66 1.80 1.21
C GLY A 666 -9.51 3.24 0.72
N ARG A 667 -8.51 3.52 -0.12
CA ARG A 667 -8.25 4.87 -0.65
C ARG A 667 -9.10 5.16 -1.86
N GLU A 668 -9.02 4.27 -2.84
CA GLU A 668 -9.80 4.31 -4.07
C GLU A 668 -11.24 3.81 -3.87
N ASN A 669 -11.57 3.32 -2.66
CA ASN A 669 -12.85 2.72 -2.31
C ASN A 669 -13.32 1.63 -3.30
N CYS A 670 -12.36 0.89 -3.86
CA CYS A 670 -12.59 -0.08 -4.93
C CYS A 670 -11.83 -1.39 -4.69
N HIS A 671 -12.14 -2.41 -5.48
CA HIS A 671 -11.42 -3.67 -5.45
C HIS A 671 -10.28 -3.64 -6.47
N THR A 672 -9.04 -3.63 -6.00
CA THR A 672 -7.84 -3.61 -6.82
C THR A 672 -7.30 -5.03 -7.00
N ASP A 673 -6.81 -5.35 -8.20
CA ASP A 673 -6.16 -6.63 -8.50
C ASP A 673 -4.84 -6.78 -7.74
N TYR A 674 -4.42 -8.02 -7.49
CA TYR A 674 -3.08 -8.27 -6.94
C TYR A 674 -1.99 -7.86 -7.93
N PRO A 675 -0.90 -7.28 -7.42
CA PRO A 675 0.33 -7.19 -8.18
C PRO A 675 0.74 -8.57 -8.70
N ILE A 676 1.20 -8.64 -9.95
CA ILE A 676 1.71 -9.89 -10.55
C ILE A 676 2.86 -10.45 -9.71
N THR A 677 3.65 -9.60 -9.08
CA THR A 677 4.76 -9.97 -8.20
C THR A 677 4.32 -10.82 -7.02
N ASP A 678 3.19 -10.47 -6.40
CA ASP A 678 2.62 -11.24 -5.28
C ASP A 678 2.10 -12.60 -5.76
N LEU A 679 1.46 -12.65 -6.94
CA LEU A 679 1.04 -13.91 -7.55
C LEU A 679 2.23 -14.83 -7.89
N LEU A 680 3.32 -14.26 -8.40
CA LEU A 680 4.57 -14.99 -8.68
C LEU A 680 5.20 -15.54 -7.39
N GLN A 681 5.15 -14.77 -6.31
CA GLN A 681 5.58 -15.22 -4.99
C GLN A 681 4.69 -16.36 -4.47
N MET A 682 3.37 -16.19 -4.49
CA MET A 682 2.39 -17.21 -4.07
C MET A 682 2.61 -18.53 -4.81
N MET A 683 2.72 -18.51 -6.15
CA MET A 683 2.98 -19.73 -6.92
C MET A 683 4.37 -20.31 -6.68
N GLY A 684 5.34 -19.48 -6.26
CA GLY A 684 6.69 -19.90 -5.90
C GLY A 684 6.72 -20.90 -4.74
N HIS A 685 5.71 -20.87 -3.86
CA HIS A 685 5.54 -21.84 -2.78
C HIS A 685 5.21 -23.25 -3.27
N ALA A 686 4.73 -23.42 -4.51
CA ALA A 686 4.48 -24.73 -5.11
C ALA A 686 5.79 -25.40 -5.59
N SER A 687 6.81 -25.43 -4.73
CA SER A 687 8.14 -25.96 -5.04
C SER A 687 8.68 -26.75 -3.85
N ARG A 688 8.89 -28.05 -4.06
CA ARG A 688 9.52 -28.96 -3.08
C ARG A 688 10.64 -29.75 -3.78
N PRO A 689 11.80 -29.12 -4.01
CA PRO A 689 12.94 -29.78 -4.63
C PRO A 689 13.29 -31.08 -3.89
N LEU A 690 13.77 -32.08 -4.63
CA LEU A 690 14.14 -33.42 -4.13
C LEU A 690 12.96 -34.29 -3.63
N ILE A 691 11.74 -33.74 -3.52
CA ILE A 691 10.56 -34.45 -3.00
C ILE A 691 9.52 -34.66 -4.10
N ASP A 692 9.16 -33.59 -4.82
CA ASP A 692 8.15 -33.63 -5.89
C ASP A 692 8.78 -33.56 -7.27
N ASN A 693 8.16 -34.25 -8.24
CA ASN A 693 8.52 -34.17 -9.66
C ASN A 693 7.89 -32.96 -10.36
N SER A 694 6.76 -32.46 -9.85
CA SER A 694 6.12 -31.22 -10.31
C SER A 694 5.35 -30.55 -9.17
N GLY A 695 5.28 -29.23 -9.21
CA GLY A 695 4.38 -28.42 -8.39
C GLY A 695 3.11 -28.08 -9.17
N LYS A 696 2.04 -27.76 -8.45
CA LYS A 696 0.75 -27.39 -9.05
C LYS A 696 0.25 -26.06 -8.47
N CYS A 697 -0.29 -25.20 -9.33
CA CYS A 697 -0.89 -23.94 -8.94
C CYS A 697 -2.28 -23.80 -9.59
N VAL A 698 -3.29 -23.49 -8.79
CA VAL A 698 -4.65 -23.20 -9.26
C VAL A 698 -5.00 -21.78 -8.88
N ILE A 699 -5.32 -20.93 -9.85
CA ILE A 699 -5.69 -19.53 -9.64
C ILE A 699 -7.17 -19.37 -9.95
N LEU A 700 -7.96 -18.99 -8.94
CA LEU A 700 -9.37 -18.64 -9.06
C LEU A 700 -9.49 -17.12 -9.10
N CYS A 701 -9.82 -16.57 -10.25
CA CYS A 701 -9.85 -15.13 -10.49
C CYS A 701 -11.22 -14.67 -11.01
N HIS A 702 -11.44 -13.36 -11.04
CA HIS A 702 -12.59 -12.80 -11.75
C HIS A 702 -12.44 -13.06 -13.25
N ALA A 703 -13.48 -13.58 -13.90
CA ALA A 703 -13.40 -14.06 -15.29
C ALA A 703 -12.78 -13.08 -16.31
N PRO A 704 -13.08 -11.76 -16.28
CA PRO A 704 -12.47 -10.78 -17.19
C PRO A 704 -10.94 -10.66 -17.05
N ARG A 705 -10.38 -10.95 -15.88
CA ARG A 705 -8.94 -10.82 -15.60
C ARG A 705 -8.14 -12.08 -15.97
N LYS A 706 -8.80 -13.16 -16.41
CA LYS A 706 -8.17 -14.45 -16.73
C LYS A 706 -7.08 -14.33 -17.79
N GLU A 707 -7.35 -13.68 -18.92
CA GLU A 707 -6.39 -13.58 -20.02
C GLU A 707 -5.19 -12.68 -19.66
N TYR A 708 -5.42 -11.65 -18.84
CA TYR A 708 -4.35 -10.83 -18.27
C TYR A 708 -3.36 -11.69 -17.46
N TYR A 709 -3.85 -12.47 -16.50
CA TYR A 709 -2.98 -13.35 -15.70
C TYR A 709 -2.32 -14.42 -16.55
N LYS A 710 -3.04 -15.02 -17.51
CA LYS A 710 -2.45 -16.00 -18.43
C LYS A 710 -1.23 -15.41 -19.14
N LYS A 711 -1.33 -14.18 -19.66
CA LYS A 711 -0.21 -13.55 -20.36
C LYS A 711 1.02 -13.34 -19.45
N PHE A 712 0.84 -12.63 -18.34
CA PHE A 712 1.97 -12.21 -17.48
C PHE A 712 2.53 -13.30 -16.55
N LEU A 713 1.86 -14.46 -16.44
CA LEU A 713 2.39 -15.60 -15.71
C LEU A 713 3.21 -16.56 -16.59
N TYR A 714 2.91 -16.64 -17.89
CA TYR A 714 3.66 -17.47 -18.84
C TYR A 714 4.78 -16.70 -19.53
N GLU A 715 4.58 -15.41 -19.81
CA GLU A 715 5.60 -14.51 -20.33
C GLU A 715 6.29 -13.78 -19.17
N ALA A 716 7.59 -13.48 -19.32
CA ALA A 716 8.26 -12.62 -18.36
C ALA A 716 7.62 -11.23 -18.40
N PHE A 717 7.34 -10.65 -17.24
CA PHE A 717 6.71 -9.33 -17.17
C PHE A 717 7.77 -8.22 -17.25
N PRO A 718 7.45 -7.07 -17.85
CA PRO A 718 8.32 -5.91 -17.84
C PRO A 718 8.21 -5.15 -16.51
N VAL A 719 9.28 -4.44 -16.15
CA VAL A 719 9.31 -3.60 -14.96
C VAL A 719 9.67 -2.16 -15.31
N GLU A 720 8.90 -1.21 -14.78
CA GLU A 720 9.09 0.22 -14.97
C GLU A 720 9.41 0.89 -13.62
N SER A 721 10.12 2.03 -13.67
CA SER A 721 10.33 2.88 -12.49
C SER A 721 9.11 3.74 -12.18
N HIS A 722 8.84 3.96 -10.89
CA HIS A 722 7.87 4.93 -10.37
C HIS A 722 8.53 6.13 -9.67
N LEU A 723 9.85 6.30 -9.82
CA LEU A 723 10.62 7.31 -9.08
C LEU A 723 10.15 8.76 -9.30
N HIS A 724 9.66 9.08 -10.51
CA HIS A 724 9.15 10.41 -10.86
C HIS A 724 7.99 10.90 -9.96
N HIS A 725 7.24 10.00 -9.34
CA HIS A 725 6.18 10.37 -8.39
C HIS A 725 6.70 10.68 -6.97
N PHE A 726 7.93 10.27 -6.63
CA PHE A 726 8.48 10.32 -5.27
C PHE A 726 9.81 11.06 -5.19
N LEU A 727 10.07 11.96 -6.15
CA LEU A 727 11.41 12.53 -6.34
C LEU A 727 11.81 13.55 -5.25
N HIS A 728 10.84 14.28 -4.68
CA HIS A 728 11.07 15.41 -3.78
C HIS A 728 11.91 15.06 -2.55
N ASP A 729 11.56 14.00 -1.83
CA ASP A 729 12.26 13.63 -0.60
C ASP A 729 13.70 13.18 -0.87
N HIS A 730 13.93 12.47 -1.97
CA HIS A 730 15.25 12.03 -2.38
C HIS A 730 16.11 13.20 -2.85
N MET A 731 15.57 14.10 -3.66
CA MET A 731 16.27 15.31 -4.09
C MET A 731 16.67 16.19 -2.90
N ASN A 732 15.73 16.44 -1.97
CA ASN A 732 16.04 17.16 -0.74
C ASN A 732 17.17 16.48 0.06
N ALA A 733 17.13 15.15 0.20
CA ALA A 733 18.15 14.41 0.92
C ALA A 733 19.55 14.54 0.28
N GLU A 734 19.65 14.47 -1.05
CA GLU A 734 20.92 14.58 -1.76
C GLU A 734 21.46 16.03 -1.79
N VAL A 735 20.59 17.05 -1.79
CA VAL A 735 20.97 18.46 -1.59
C VAL A 735 21.54 18.67 -0.17
N VAL A 736 20.88 18.11 0.85
CA VAL A 736 21.35 18.17 2.25
C VAL A 736 22.75 17.56 2.44
N VAL A 737 23.08 16.51 1.69
CA VAL A 737 24.38 15.82 1.77
C VAL A 737 25.44 16.55 0.92
N GLY A 738 25.04 17.50 0.07
CA GLY A 738 25.89 18.18 -0.89
C GLY A 738 26.34 17.27 -2.04
N VAL A 739 25.53 16.27 -2.42
CA VAL A 739 25.74 15.52 -3.67
C VAL A 739 25.20 16.34 -4.85
N ILE A 740 24.16 17.13 -4.59
CA ILE A 740 23.53 18.04 -5.54
C ILE A 740 23.67 19.46 -4.99
N GLU A 741 24.51 20.27 -5.62
CA GLU A 741 24.78 21.67 -5.25
C GLU A 741 24.20 22.66 -6.28
N ASN A 742 23.75 22.17 -7.44
CA ASN A 742 23.16 22.99 -8.50
C ASN A 742 22.16 22.18 -9.36
N LYS A 743 21.35 22.87 -10.17
CA LYS A 743 20.35 22.24 -11.04
C LYS A 743 20.95 21.22 -12.04
N GLN A 744 22.16 21.46 -12.55
CA GLN A 744 22.81 20.53 -13.49
C GLN A 744 23.24 19.23 -12.80
N GLU A 745 23.69 19.30 -11.55
CA GLU A 745 23.99 18.11 -10.74
C GLU A 745 22.74 17.31 -10.42
N ALA A 746 21.57 17.95 -10.29
CA ALA A 746 20.30 17.24 -10.16
C ALA A 746 19.98 16.43 -11.44
N VAL A 747 20.22 17.00 -12.63
CA VAL A 747 20.09 16.28 -13.91
C VAL A 747 21.06 15.11 -13.94
N ASN A 748 22.32 15.35 -13.59
CA ASN A 748 23.35 14.32 -13.56
C ASN A 748 23.01 13.19 -12.58
N TYR A 749 22.47 13.50 -11.40
CA TYR A 749 22.01 12.53 -10.43
C TYR A 749 20.93 11.60 -11.00
N LEU A 750 19.93 12.16 -11.70
CA LEU A 750 18.89 11.36 -12.34
C LEU A 750 19.45 10.38 -13.37
N THR A 751 20.58 10.68 -14.04
CA THR A 751 21.18 9.73 -15.01
C THR A 751 21.67 8.40 -14.39
N TRP A 752 21.86 8.36 -13.06
CA TRP A 752 22.23 7.15 -12.33
C TRP A 752 21.05 6.21 -12.03
N THR A 753 19.82 6.71 -12.20
CA THR A 753 18.58 6.02 -11.86
C THR A 753 18.15 5.01 -12.93
N PHE A 754 17.30 4.06 -12.56
CA PHE A 754 16.69 3.14 -13.50
C PHE A 754 15.65 3.85 -14.37
N MET A 755 14.92 4.83 -13.80
CA MET A 755 14.00 5.71 -14.48
C MET A 755 14.62 6.30 -15.74
N TYR A 756 15.82 6.89 -15.64
CA TYR A 756 16.51 7.50 -16.78
C TYR A 756 16.75 6.51 -17.93
N ARG A 757 17.09 5.25 -17.61
CA ARG A 757 17.23 4.20 -18.63
C ARG A 757 15.91 3.93 -19.33
N ARG A 758 14.82 3.89 -18.57
CA ARG A 758 13.47 3.58 -19.07
C ARG A 758 12.84 4.70 -19.87
N LEU A 759 13.17 5.98 -19.63
CA LEU A 759 12.65 7.12 -20.41
C LEU A 759 12.86 6.94 -21.93
N THR A 760 13.98 6.36 -22.34
CA THR A 760 14.28 6.12 -23.76
C THR A 760 13.61 4.88 -24.33
N LYS A 761 13.31 3.89 -23.47
CA LYS A 761 12.82 2.57 -23.87
C LYS A 761 11.30 2.48 -23.87
N ASN A 762 10.63 3.27 -23.03
CA ASN A 762 9.18 3.34 -22.93
C ASN A 762 8.71 4.77 -22.62
N PRO A 763 8.89 5.73 -23.54
CA PRO A 763 8.70 7.16 -23.27
C PRO A 763 7.26 7.51 -22.86
N ASN A 764 6.24 6.94 -23.50
CA ASN A 764 4.85 7.30 -23.18
C ASN A 764 4.41 6.83 -21.80
N TYR A 765 5.04 5.81 -21.21
CA TYR A 765 4.81 5.43 -19.82
C TYR A 765 5.11 6.60 -18.86
N TYR A 766 6.07 7.44 -19.21
CA TYR A 766 6.52 8.59 -18.43
C TYR A 766 6.00 9.93 -18.97
N ASN A 767 4.98 9.92 -19.82
CA ASN A 767 4.45 11.12 -20.50
C ASN A 767 5.44 11.82 -21.47
N LEU A 768 6.48 11.13 -21.97
CA LEU A 768 7.33 11.67 -23.03
C LEU A 768 6.70 11.44 -24.41
N GLN A 769 6.77 12.45 -25.26
CA GLN A 769 6.26 12.42 -26.63
C GLN A 769 7.29 11.93 -27.66
N GLY A 770 8.55 11.74 -27.24
CA GLY A 770 9.63 11.34 -28.13
C GLY A 770 10.89 10.90 -27.38
N VAL A 771 11.82 10.29 -28.11
CA VAL A 771 13.06 9.68 -27.56
C VAL A 771 14.35 10.42 -27.94
N SER A 772 14.26 11.57 -28.62
CA SER A 772 15.46 12.35 -28.97
C SER A 772 16.12 12.91 -27.71
N HIS A 773 17.43 13.19 -27.77
CA HIS A 773 18.13 13.90 -26.69
C HIS A 773 17.44 15.19 -26.23
N ARG A 774 16.82 15.96 -27.14
CA ARG A 774 16.07 17.16 -26.78
C ARG A 774 14.86 16.84 -25.91
N HIS A 775 13.94 16.00 -26.38
CA HIS A 775 12.78 15.54 -25.59
C HIS A 775 13.16 15.01 -24.20
N LEU A 776 14.24 14.23 -24.10
CA LEU A 776 14.72 13.71 -22.80
C LEU A 776 15.25 14.81 -21.90
N SER A 777 16.06 15.72 -22.46
CA SER A 777 16.61 16.86 -21.72
C SER A 777 15.51 17.78 -21.22
N ASP A 778 14.58 18.16 -22.11
CA ASP A 778 13.45 19.04 -21.80
C ASP A 778 12.59 18.41 -20.68
N HIS A 779 12.26 17.11 -20.80
CA HIS A 779 11.48 16.41 -19.77
C HIS A 779 12.20 16.33 -18.41
N LEU A 780 13.50 16.03 -18.39
CA LEU A 780 14.28 15.98 -17.15
C LEU A 780 14.41 17.37 -16.51
N SER A 781 14.62 18.39 -17.34
CA SER A 781 14.64 19.79 -16.90
C SER A 781 13.29 20.19 -16.28
N ASP A 782 12.17 19.93 -16.96
CA ASP A 782 10.83 20.22 -16.44
C ASP A 782 10.56 19.46 -15.14
N LEU A 783 10.94 18.18 -15.06
CA LEU A 783 10.77 17.36 -13.85
C LEU A 783 11.55 17.96 -12.68
N ILE A 784 12.82 18.33 -12.90
CA ILE A 784 13.68 18.91 -11.87
C ILE A 784 13.22 20.29 -11.46
N GLU A 785 12.86 21.17 -12.41
CA GLU A 785 12.34 22.49 -12.11
C GLU A 785 11.08 22.40 -11.27
N ASN A 786 10.13 21.54 -11.65
CA ASN A 786 8.92 21.32 -10.87
C ASN A 786 9.23 20.78 -9.46
N THR A 787 10.13 19.80 -9.33
CA THR A 787 10.50 19.25 -8.02
C THR A 787 11.21 20.29 -7.13
N LEU A 788 12.18 21.02 -7.68
CA LEU A 788 12.95 22.01 -6.91
C LEU A 788 12.09 23.23 -6.55
N ASN A 789 11.24 23.72 -7.45
CA ASN A 789 10.31 24.82 -7.17
C ASN A 789 9.32 24.44 -6.07
N ASN A 790 8.83 23.19 -6.08
CA ASN A 790 7.99 22.68 -4.99
C ASN A 790 8.77 22.64 -3.66
N LEU A 791 10.00 22.11 -3.65
CA LEU A 791 10.83 22.07 -2.44
C LEU A 791 11.20 23.47 -1.91
N GLU A 792 11.42 24.44 -2.79
CA GLU A 792 11.65 25.83 -2.43
C GLU A 792 10.38 26.47 -1.86
N SER A 793 9.22 26.23 -2.46
CA SER A 793 7.92 26.71 -1.96
C SER A 793 7.60 26.17 -0.57
N SER A 794 7.96 24.91 -0.31
CA SER A 794 7.89 24.25 1.00
C SER A 794 9.05 24.66 1.94
N LYS A 795 9.91 25.60 1.52
CA LYS A 795 11.08 26.11 2.24
C LYS A 795 12.06 25.03 2.68
N CYS A 796 12.16 23.91 1.97
CA CYS A 796 13.11 22.83 2.27
C CYS A 796 14.50 23.10 1.67
N ILE A 797 14.55 23.80 0.54
CA ILE A 797 15.78 24.25 -0.12
C ILE A 797 15.72 25.75 -0.40
N ILE A 798 16.87 26.34 -0.69
CA ILE A 798 17.04 27.73 -1.12
C ILE A 798 17.72 27.69 -2.48
N ILE A 799 17.15 28.38 -3.47
CA ILE A 799 17.74 28.53 -4.80
C ILE A 799 18.41 29.92 -4.88
N GLU A 800 19.73 29.95 -4.99
CA GLU A 800 20.51 31.17 -5.16
C GLU A 800 20.88 31.37 -6.64
N GLU A 801 20.72 32.61 -7.13
CA GLU A 801 21.06 32.98 -8.52
C GLU A 801 20.39 32.09 -9.58
N ASP A 802 19.20 31.55 -9.29
CA ASP A 802 18.44 30.59 -10.11
C ASP A 802 19.17 29.27 -10.46
N VAL A 803 20.33 29.00 -9.86
CA VAL A 803 21.20 27.85 -10.24
C VAL A 803 21.67 27.04 -9.03
N TYR A 804 22.17 27.70 -7.99
CA TYR A 804 22.80 27.05 -6.85
C TYR A 804 21.77 26.63 -5.80
N LEU A 805 21.96 25.45 -5.22
CA LEU A 805 21.04 24.83 -4.29
C LEU A 805 21.69 24.74 -2.91
N LYS A 806 21.02 25.26 -1.90
CA LYS A 806 21.41 25.09 -0.50
C LYS A 806 20.28 24.48 0.32
N PRO A 807 20.58 23.56 1.25
CA PRO A 807 19.57 23.05 2.16
C PRO A 807 19.15 24.13 3.16
N SER A 808 17.85 24.20 3.47
CA SER A 808 17.34 24.99 4.60
C SER A 808 17.29 24.15 5.88
N ASN A 809 16.97 24.77 7.02
CA ASN A 809 16.72 24.03 8.27
C ASN A 809 15.59 23.00 8.12
N LEU A 810 14.51 23.33 7.39
CA LEU A 810 13.41 22.38 7.18
C LEU A 810 13.85 21.19 6.33
N GLY A 811 14.64 21.42 5.28
CA GLY A 811 15.20 20.34 4.45
C GLY A 811 16.12 19.43 5.25
N LEU A 812 16.96 20.01 6.12
CA LEU A 812 17.82 19.28 7.06
C LEU A 812 17.01 18.38 8.00
N ILE A 813 15.92 18.90 8.58
CA ILE A 813 15.03 18.15 9.49
C ILE A 813 14.34 17.01 8.73
N ALA A 814 13.76 17.28 7.55
CA ALA A 814 13.10 16.28 6.72
C ALA A 814 14.06 15.11 6.38
N SER A 815 15.27 15.44 5.93
CA SER A 815 16.30 14.45 5.59
C SER A 815 16.82 13.70 6.82
N TYR A 816 16.97 14.37 7.98
CA TYR A 816 17.47 13.78 9.23
C TYR A 816 16.53 12.70 9.77
N TYR A 817 15.23 12.99 9.84
CA TYR A 817 14.24 12.10 10.47
C TYR A 817 13.53 11.17 9.49
N TYR A 818 13.87 11.25 8.20
CA TYR A 818 13.22 10.48 7.15
C TYR A 818 11.70 10.74 7.13
N ILE A 819 11.33 12.00 6.93
CA ILE A 819 9.95 12.52 6.93
C ILE A 819 9.68 13.18 5.59
N SER A 820 8.46 13.04 5.10
CA SER A 820 8.02 13.68 3.85
C SER A 820 8.17 15.20 3.93
N TYR A 821 8.67 15.82 2.86
CA TYR A 821 8.77 17.28 2.78
C TYR A 821 7.42 17.97 2.98
N THR A 822 6.32 17.35 2.52
CA THR A 822 4.95 17.84 2.72
C THR A 822 4.51 17.86 4.19
N SER A 823 4.99 16.89 4.99
CA SER A 823 4.70 16.85 6.43
C SER A 823 5.44 17.98 7.15
N ILE A 824 6.70 18.23 6.79
CA ILE A 824 7.48 19.34 7.35
C ILE A 824 6.91 20.70 6.92
N GLU A 825 6.44 20.83 5.69
CA GLU A 825 5.71 22.01 5.22
C GLU A 825 4.47 22.25 6.10
N ARG A 826 3.62 21.22 6.27
CA ARG A 826 2.42 21.30 7.13
C ARG A 826 2.77 21.69 8.57
N PHE A 827 3.86 21.16 9.12
CA PHE A 827 4.33 21.53 10.46
C PHE A 827 4.74 22.99 10.51
N SER A 828 5.53 23.45 9.53
CA SER A 828 5.98 24.84 9.48
C SER A 828 4.85 25.85 9.25
N THR A 829 3.79 25.49 8.52
CA THR A 829 2.66 26.39 8.25
C THR A 829 1.61 26.38 9.36
N SER A 830 1.43 25.25 10.06
CA SER A 830 0.34 25.06 11.03
C SER A 830 0.76 25.32 12.48
N LEU A 831 2.04 25.17 12.82
CA LEU A 831 2.53 25.44 14.17
C LEU A 831 2.68 26.95 14.40
N SER A 832 2.26 27.42 15.57
CA SER A 832 2.36 28.81 15.99
C SER A 832 2.62 28.91 17.49
N THR A 833 3.06 30.06 17.98
CA THR A 833 3.24 30.31 19.43
C THR A 833 1.98 30.11 20.28
N LYS A 834 0.79 30.07 19.65
CA LYS A 834 -0.50 29.87 20.33
C LYS A 834 -0.98 28.42 20.31
N THR A 835 -0.27 27.53 19.62
CA THR A 835 -0.64 26.12 19.53
C THR A 835 -0.61 25.47 20.91
N LYS A 836 -1.65 24.70 21.24
CA LYS A 836 -1.80 23.95 22.50
C LYS A 836 -1.84 22.45 22.20
N MET A 837 -1.94 21.62 23.24
CA MET A 837 -1.90 20.15 23.12
C MET A 837 -2.90 19.60 22.09
N LYS A 838 -4.14 20.09 22.07
CA LYS A 838 -5.15 19.69 21.06
C LYS A 838 -4.65 19.96 19.63
N GLY A 839 -4.18 21.18 19.36
CA GLY A 839 -3.69 21.57 18.05
C GLY A 839 -2.39 20.86 17.66
N LEU A 840 -1.49 20.61 18.61
CA LEU A 840 -0.27 19.85 18.38
C LEU A 840 -0.60 18.41 17.93
N LEU A 841 -1.57 17.77 18.58
CA LEU A 841 -2.05 16.45 18.22
C LEU A 841 -2.75 16.42 16.85
N GLU A 842 -3.58 17.41 16.54
CA GLU A 842 -4.23 17.54 15.23
C GLU A 842 -3.20 17.70 14.12
N ILE A 843 -2.17 18.53 14.33
CA ILE A 843 -1.08 18.73 13.38
C ILE A 843 -0.28 17.45 13.20
N LEU A 844 0.07 16.74 14.29
CA LEU A 844 0.75 15.44 14.22
C LEU A 844 -0.06 14.43 13.39
N ALA A 845 -1.37 14.31 13.65
CA ALA A 845 -2.24 13.39 12.93
C ALA A 845 -2.45 13.77 11.45
N SER A 846 -2.23 15.03 11.09
CA SER A 846 -2.30 15.53 9.70
C SER A 846 -1.04 15.22 8.87
N ALA A 847 -0.03 14.54 9.44
CA ALA A 847 1.19 14.18 8.71
C ALA A 847 0.90 13.26 7.51
N SER A 848 1.62 13.45 6.39
CA SER A 848 1.46 12.69 5.15
C SER A 848 1.75 11.19 5.32
N GLU A 849 2.56 10.81 6.30
CA GLU A 849 2.83 9.42 6.68
C GLU A 849 1.54 8.67 7.06
N TYR A 850 0.53 9.38 7.59
CA TYR A 850 -0.76 8.80 7.96
C TYR A 850 -1.79 8.78 6.84
N ALA A 851 -1.54 9.46 5.70
CA ALA A 851 -2.42 9.39 4.53
C ALA A 851 -2.50 7.96 3.96
N GLN A 852 -1.50 7.13 4.27
CA GLN A 852 -1.42 5.75 3.80
C GLN A 852 -2.23 4.77 4.66
N LEU A 853 -2.80 5.19 5.79
CA LEU A 853 -3.57 4.30 6.68
C LEU A 853 -4.82 3.76 5.97
N PRO A 854 -5.07 2.44 6.03
CA PRO A 854 -6.20 1.84 5.34
C PRO A 854 -7.53 2.20 6.02
N ILE A 855 -8.55 2.52 5.22
CA ILE A 855 -9.93 2.68 5.68
C ILE A 855 -10.74 1.50 5.16
N ARG A 856 -11.09 0.56 6.05
CA ARG A 856 -11.75 -0.68 5.63
C ARG A 856 -13.28 -0.55 5.72
N PRO A 857 -14.06 -1.25 4.87
CA PRO A 857 -15.51 -1.18 4.90
C PRO A 857 -16.08 -1.56 6.27
N GLY A 858 -16.94 -0.71 6.82
CA GLY A 858 -17.55 -0.90 8.14
C GLY A 858 -16.70 -0.45 9.34
N GLU A 859 -15.46 0.02 9.13
CA GLU A 859 -14.66 0.61 10.22
C GLU A 859 -15.17 1.99 10.66
N GLU A 860 -15.92 2.69 9.81
CA GLU A 860 -16.46 4.04 10.07
C GLU A 860 -17.25 4.11 11.39
N ASP A 861 -18.11 3.11 11.65
CA ASP A 861 -18.90 3.06 12.89
C ASP A 861 -18.02 2.78 14.12
N GLN A 862 -16.95 2.00 13.97
CA GLN A 862 -15.99 1.74 15.05
C GLN A 862 -15.19 3.00 15.37
N ILE A 863 -14.73 3.73 14.34
CA ILE A 863 -14.03 5.00 14.47
C ILE A 863 -14.94 6.04 15.10
N ARG A 864 -16.21 6.14 14.67
CA ARG A 864 -17.19 7.05 15.26
C ARG A 864 -17.41 6.78 16.75
N LYS A 865 -17.53 5.50 17.15
CA LYS A 865 -17.60 5.12 18.57
C LYS A 865 -16.35 5.52 19.33
N LEU A 866 -15.16 5.28 18.76
CA LEU A 866 -13.90 5.68 19.37
C LEU A 866 -13.84 7.19 19.60
N ILE A 867 -14.24 8.00 18.61
CA ILE A 867 -14.25 9.46 18.67
C ILE A 867 -15.10 9.99 19.83
N HIS A 868 -16.28 9.41 20.08
CA HIS A 868 -17.17 9.86 21.16
C HIS A 868 -16.60 9.69 22.57
N HIS A 869 -15.60 8.82 22.74
CA HIS A 869 -14.97 8.53 24.05
C HIS A 869 -13.61 9.22 24.24
N GLN A 870 -13.20 10.12 23.35
CA GLN A 870 -11.90 10.79 23.44
C GLN A 870 -11.93 12.10 24.24
N ARG A 871 -10.76 12.50 24.75
CA ARG A 871 -10.57 13.75 25.52
C ARG A 871 -10.84 14.99 24.68
N PHE A 872 -10.31 15.05 23.47
CA PHE A 872 -10.51 16.18 22.56
C PHE A 872 -11.59 15.84 21.52
N SER A 873 -12.59 16.72 21.43
CA SER A 873 -13.68 16.60 20.47
C SER A 873 -13.22 16.91 19.05
N PHE A 874 -13.85 16.22 18.10
CA PHE A 874 -13.64 16.38 16.67
C PHE A 874 -14.69 17.31 16.09
N GLU A 875 -14.29 18.22 15.20
CA GLU A 875 -15.21 19.10 14.49
C GLU A 875 -15.62 18.44 13.17
N ASN A 876 -16.89 18.05 13.03
CA ASN A 876 -17.45 17.39 11.84
C ASN A 876 -16.57 16.26 11.25
N PRO A 877 -16.21 15.22 12.03
CA PRO A 877 -15.24 14.21 11.60
C PRO A 877 -15.74 13.38 10.42
N LYS A 878 -15.01 13.44 9.31
CA LYS A 878 -15.14 12.47 8.22
C LYS A 878 -14.48 11.16 8.66
N CYS A 879 -15.28 10.16 9.03
CA CYS A 879 -14.76 8.87 9.51
C CYS A 879 -14.09 8.03 8.42
N SER A 880 -14.19 8.46 7.16
CA SER A 880 -13.46 7.93 6.01
C SER A 880 -12.08 8.57 5.82
N ASP A 881 -11.71 9.58 6.62
CA ASP A 881 -10.40 10.25 6.51
C ASP A 881 -9.32 9.50 7.34
N PRO A 882 -8.22 9.04 6.72
CA PRO A 882 -7.07 8.45 7.40
C PRO A 882 -6.50 9.31 8.55
N HIS A 883 -6.50 10.63 8.42
CA HIS A 883 -5.96 11.54 9.44
C HIS A 883 -6.86 11.61 10.68
N VAL A 884 -8.18 11.59 10.48
CA VAL A 884 -9.16 11.49 11.59
C VAL A 884 -8.99 10.18 12.33
N LYS A 885 -8.78 9.08 11.61
CA LYS A 885 -8.47 7.77 12.19
C LYS A 885 -7.18 7.80 13.00
N ALA A 886 -6.09 8.36 12.46
CA ALA A 886 -4.81 8.49 13.17
C ALA A 886 -4.96 9.26 14.49
N ASN A 887 -5.67 10.39 14.48
CA ASN A 887 -5.94 11.18 15.67
C ASN A 887 -6.73 10.38 16.72
N ALA A 888 -7.80 9.69 16.31
CA ALA A 888 -8.59 8.86 17.21
C ALA A 888 -7.77 7.73 17.85
N LEU A 889 -6.87 7.09 17.08
CA LEU A 889 -5.99 6.04 17.57
C LEU A 889 -4.91 6.57 18.54
N LEU A 890 -4.37 7.77 18.30
CA LEU A 890 -3.43 8.43 19.23
C LEU A 890 -4.11 8.78 20.56
N GLN A 891 -5.30 9.38 20.52
CA GLN A 891 -6.05 9.69 21.75
C GLN A 891 -6.45 8.43 22.52
N ALA A 892 -6.81 7.36 21.81
CA ALA A 892 -7.10 6.07 22.42
C ALA A 892 -5.88 5.46 23.10
N HIS A 893 -4.67 5.63 22.52
CA HIS A 893 -3.40 5.21 23.10
C HIS A 893 -3.14 5.92 24.43
N PHE A 894 -3.20 7.25 24.44
CA PHE A 894 -3.01 8.05 25.66
C PHE A 894 -4.04 7.74 26.74
N SER A 895 -5.27 7.45 26.34
CA SER A 895 -6.35 7.11 27.26
C SER A 895 -6.32 5.65 27.72
N ARG A 896 -5.41 4.83 27.18
CA ARG A 896 -5.33 3.37 27.39
C ARG A 896 -6.62 2.63 27.09
N HIS A 897 -7.39 3.11 26.10
CA HIS A 897 -8.57 2.42 25.61
C HIS A 897 -8.16 1.17 24.84
N THR A 898 -8.73 0.01 25.19
CA THR A 898 -8.44 -1.26 24.51
C THR A 898 -8.97 -1.23 23.08
N ILE A 899 -8.06 -1.37 22.12
CA ILE A 899 -8.38 -1.52 20.71
C ILE A 899 -8.01 -2.94 20.30
N VAL A 900 -8.85 -3.57 19.46
CA VAL A 900 -8.69 -4.95 19.02
C VAL A 900 -8.70 -5.07 17.50
N GLY A 901 -8.19 -6.19 16.99
CA GLY A 901 -8.25 -6.53 15.57
C GLY A 901 -7.44 -5.57 14.69
N ASN A 902 -8.05 -5.11 13.59
CA ASN A 902 -7.36 -4.29 12.59
C ASN A 902 -6.92 -2.92 13.12
N LEU A 903 -7.75 -2.27 13.93
CA LEU A 903 -7.44 -0.96 14.50
C LEU A 903 -6.24 -0.99 15.44
N ALA A 904 -5.96 -2.12 16.10
CA ALA A 904 -4.79 -2.28 16.96
C ALA A 904 -3.49 -2.35 16.14
N VAL A 905 -3.53 -3.02 14.98
CA VAL A 905 -2.42 -3.03 14.02
C VAL A 905 -2.20 -1.63 13.47
N ASP A 906 -3.28 -0.94 13.09
CA ASP A 906 -3.18 0.44 12.58
C ASP A 906 -2.64 1.40 13.66
N GLN A 907 -3.03 1.23 14.93
CA GLN A 907 -2.49 2.01 16.05
C GLN A 907 -0.98 1.78 16.22
N ARG A 908 -0.51 0.53 16.09
CA ARG A 908 0.91 0.21 16.12
C ARG A 908 1.69 0.96 15.04
N GLU A 909 1.20 0.97 13.80
CA GLU A 909 1.83 1.71 12.69
C GLU A 909 1.85 3.23 12.95
N VAL A 910 0.75 3.76 13.51
CA VAL A 910 0.66 5.18 13.88
C VAL A 910 1.74 5.54 14.91
N LEU A 911 1.92 4.72 15.95
CA LEU A 911 2.89 4.95 17.02
C LEU A 911 4.34 4.84 16.55
N LEU A 912 4.64 3.92 15.62
CA LEU A 912 5.99 3.77 15.05
C LEU A 912 6.45 5.04 14.33
N SER A 913 5.56 5.69 13.58
CA SER A 913 5.87 6.95 12.90
C SER A 913 5.78 8.19 13.81
N ALA A 914 4.94 8.16 14.85
CA ALA A 914 4.67 9.33 15.66
C ALA A 914 5.91 9.89 16.37
N HIS A 915 6.80 9.01 16.83
CA HIS A 915 7.99 9.43 17.57
C HIS A 915 8.95 10.28 16.72
N ARG A 916 9.27 9.85 15.50
CA ARG A 916 10.13 10.64 14.58
C ARG A 916 9.45 11.94 14.15
N LEU A 917 8.13 11.92 13.93
CA LEU A 917 7.35 13.10 13.58
C LEU A 917 7.40 14.15 14.68
N LEU A 918 7.20 13.73 15.94
CA LEU A 918 7.31 14.64 17.08
C LEU A 918 8.72 15.22 17.26
N GLN A 919 9.76 14.41 17.07
CA GLN A 919 11.14 14.93 17.11
C GLN A 919 11.39 16.00 16.05
N ALA A 920 10.87 15.79 14.84
CA ALA A 920 10.93 16.81 13.81
C ALA A 920 10.09 18.05 14.15
N MET A 921 8.92 17.88 14.77
CA MET A 921 8.14 19.02 15.28
C MET A 921 8.94 19.80 16.31
N VAL A 922 9.59 19.15 17.28
CA VAL A 922 10.48 19.80 18.27
C VAL A 922 11.57 20.61 17.57
N ASP A 923 12.22 20.05 16.54
CA ASP A 923 13.28 20.75 15.81
C ASP A 923 12.74 21.91 14.95
N VAL A 924 11.54 21.80 14.37
CA VAL A 924 10.86 22.90 13.66
C VAL A 924 10.49 24.02 14.65
N ILE A 925 9.91 23.67 15.80
CA ILE A 925 9.47 24.63 16.82
C ILE A 925 10.69 25.35 17.43
N SER A 926 11.75 24.61 17.75
CA SER A 926 12.97 25.17 18.33
C SER A 926 13.74 26.05 17.34
N SER A 927 13.73 25.71 16.03
CA SER A 927 14.28 26.58 14.98
C SER A 927 13.56 27.94 14.88
N ASN A 928 12.29 28.01 15.30
CA ASN A 928 11.51 29.25 15.38
C ASN A 928 11.62 29.95 16.75
N GLY A 929 12.36 29.36 17.72
CA GLY A 929 12.61 29.96 19.03
C GLY A 929 11.43 29.90 20.01
N TRP A 930 10.45 29.00 19.83
CA TRP A 930 9.25 28.95 20.69
C TRP A 930 9.43 27.97 21.87
N LEU A 931 9.68 28.49 23.08
CA LEU A 931 10.03 27.67 24.24
C LEU A 931 8.88 26.76 24.72
N SER A 932 7.73 27.34 25.08
CA SER A 932 6.61 26.60 25.69
C SER A 932 6.07 25.51 24.78
N LEU A 933 6.01 25.77 23.47
CA LEU A 933 5.55 24.78 22.50
C LEU A 933 6.59 23.67 22.30
N ALA A 934 7.89 23.98 22.39
CA ALA A 934 8.94 22.97 22.29
C ALA A 934 8.87 22.00 23.47
N LEU A 935 8.73 22.54 24.69
CA LEU A 935 8.55 21.73 25.91
C LEU A 935 7.29 20.86 25.81
N LEU A 936 6.17 21.42 25.34
CA LEU A 936 4.93 20.66 25.12
C LEU A 936 5.09 19.50 24.12
N ALA A 937 5.88 19.71 23.06
CA ALA A 937 6.17 18.66 22.09
C ALA A 937 7.12 17.58 22.65
N MET A 938 8.04 17.95 23.54
CA MET A 938 8.89 17.01 24.29
C MET A 938 8.05 16.15 25.26
N GLU A 939 7.15 16.77 26.02
CA GLU A 939 6.19 16.06 26.89
C GLU A 939 5.33 15.08 26.07
N MET A 940 4.87 15.49 24.88
CA MET A 940 4.11 14.61 24.00
C MET A 940 4.93 13.39 23.53
N CYS A 941 6.26 13.50 23.40
CA CYS A 941 7.11 12.34 23.12
C CYS A 941 7.07 11.33 24.28
N GLN A 942 7.09 11.81 25.53
CA GLN A 942 6.98 10.99 26.72
C GLN A 942 5.59 10.32 26.78
N MET A 943 4.52 11.09 26.51
CA MET A 943 3.14 10.58 26.45
C MET A 943 2.98 9.45 25.44
N ILE A 944 3.58 9.56 24.25
CA ILE A 944 3.53 8.51 23.22
C ILE A 944 4.28 7.26 23.69
N THR A 945 5.45 7.43 24.29
CA THR A 945 6.29 6.32 24.75
C THR A 945 5.60 5.55 25.88
N GLN A 946 5.01 6.24 26.86
CA GLN A 946 4.40 5.60 28.04
C GLN A 946 2.90 5.31 27.90
N GLY A 947 2.26 5.82 26.85
CA GLY A 947 0.83 5.64 26.59
C GLY A 947 -0.05 6.23 27.70
N MET A 948 0.11 7.52 27.97
CA MET A 948 -0.66 8.26 28.99
C MET A 948 -0.76 9.75 28.65
N TRP A 949 -1.67 10.47 29.33
CA TRP A 949 -1.80 11.93 29.20
C TRP A 949 -0.87 12.69 30.14
N GLU A 950 -0.58 13.97 29.85
CA GLU A 950 0.30 14.81 30.68
C GLU A 950 -0.21 15.03 32.12
N ARG A 951 -1.54 14.88 32.32
CA ARG A 951 -2.20 15.09 33.63
C ARG A 951 -2.44 13.80 34.40
N ASP A 952 -2.14 12.66 33.81
CA ASP A 952 -2.28 11.37 34.48
C ASP A 952 -1.17 11.22 35.55
N SER A 953 -1.43 10.43 36.59
CA SER A 953 -0.41 10.13 37.60
C SER A 953 0.81 9.46 36.96
N MET A 954 2.01 9.97 37.23
CA MET A 954 3.27 9.41 36.70
C MET A 954 3.51 7.96 37.13
N LEU A 955 2.88 7.51 38.21
CA LEU A 955 2.91 6.11 38.66
C LEU A 955 2.26 5.15 37.66
N LEU A 956 1.42 5.64 36.74
CA LEU A 956 0.84 4.81 35.69
C LEU A 956 1.88 4.27 34.70
N GLN A 957 3.11 4.80 34.69
CA GLN A 957 4.22 4.25 33.91
C GLN A 957 4.69 2.90 34.47
N LEU A 958 4.51 2.67 35.78
CA LEU A 958 4.94 1.44 36.43
C LEU A 958 4.12 0.24 35.92
N PRO A 959 4.75 -0.94 35.74
CA PRO A 959 4.04 -2.17 35.42
C PRO A 959 2.93 -2.45 36.44
N HIS A 960 1.80 -3.00 35.96
CA HIS A 960 0.65 -3.42 36.79
C HIS A 960 -0.13 -2.28 37.49
N PHE A 961 0.25 -1.01 37.34
CA PHE A 961 -0.48 0.11 37.93
C PHE A 961 -1.79 0.44 37.21
N THR A 962 -2.89 0.43 37.96
CA THR A 962 -4.20 0.93 37.54
C THR A 962 -4.44 2.35 38.04
N LYS A 963 -5.45 3.04 37.48
CA LYS A 963 -5.84 4.39 37.96
C LYS A 963 -6.24 4.39 39.44
N ASP A 964 -6.90 3.33 39.89
CA ASP A 964 -7.32 3.18 41.29
C ASP A 964 -6.13 2.97 42.23
N LEU A 965 -5.14 2.17 41.79
CA LEU A 965 -3.92 1.96 42.58
C LEU A 965 -3.09 3.24 42.67
N ALA A 966 -2.89 3.94 41.54
CA ALA A 966 -2.19 5.22 41.53
C ALA A 966 -2.86 6.24 42.46
N LYS A 967 -4.20 6.30 42.46
CA LYS A 967 -4.96 7.15 43.39
C LYS A 967 -4.75 6.74 44.86
N ARG A 968 -4.76 5.44 45.16
CA ARG A 968 -4.46 4.92 46.51
C ARG A 968 -3.07 5.32 46.99
N CYS A 969 -2.06 5.26 46.11
CA CYS A 969 -0.70 5.71 46.42
C CYS A 969 -0.64 7.22 46.71
N GLN A 970 -1.37 8.04 45.96
CA GLN A 970 -1.45 9.49 46.20
C GLN A 970 -2.18 9.83 47.50
N GLU A 971 -3.20 9.05 47.87
CA GLU A 971 -3.98 9.20 49.10
C GLU A 971 -3.37 8.46 50.31
N ASN A 972 -2.13 7.95 50.18
CA ASN A 972 -1.48 7.15 51.22
C ASN A 972 -1.32 7.93 52.54
N PRO A 973 -1.81 7.41 53.67
CA PRO A 973 -1.72 8.08 54.96
C PRO A 973 -0.26 8.17 55.43
N GLY A 974 0.23 9.40 55.67
CA GLY A 974 1.57 9.67 56.20
C GLY A 974 2.48 10.37 55.18
N ARG A 975 2.61 9.83 53.97
CA ARG A 975 3.32 10.43 52.84
C ARG A 975 2.59 10.09 51.54
N ALA A 976 2.15 11.12 50.82
CA ALA A 976 1.61 10.95 49.48
C ALA A 976 2.71 10.47 48.54
N ILE A 977 2.45 9.38 47.81
CA ILE A 977 3.38 8.84 46.82
C ILE A 977 2.96 9.38 45.46
N GLU A 978 3.67 10.38 44.97
CA GLU A 978 3.37 11.01 43.69
C GLU A 978 4.38 10.61 42.61
N THR A 979 5.65 10.42 42.98
CA THR A 979 6.75 10.11 42.07
C THR A 979 7.26 8.68 42.16
N VAL A 980 8.01 8.25 41.15
CA VAL A 980 8.74 6.96 41.19
C VAL A 980 9.78 6.98 42.32
N PHE A 981 10.43 8.12 42.57
CA PHE A 981 11.39 8.28 43.66
C PHE A 981 10.74 8.10 45.04
N ASP A 982 9.54 8.66 45.25
CA ASP A 982 8.80 8.46 46.50
C ASP A 982 8.52 6.97 46.78
N LEU A 983 8.21 6.21 45.74
CA LEU A 983 7.96 4.77 45.86
C LEU A 983 9.24 3.98 46.17
N VAL A 984 10.38 4.38 45.59
CA VAL A 984 11.69 3.75 45.80
C VAL A 984 12.24 4.04 47.20
N GLU A 985 12.02 5.24 47.73
CA GLU A 985 12.44 5.63 49.08
C GLU A 985 11.60 4.98 50.20
N MET A 986 10.44 4.41 49.87
CA MET A 986 9.52 3.81 50.84
C MET A 986 10.06 2.47 51.38
N ASP A 987 9.80 2.18 52.65
CA ASP A 987 10.21 0.91 53.27
C ASP A 987 9.55 -0.30 52.60
N ASP A 988 10.27 -1.41 52.47
CA ASP A 988 9.83 -2.58 51.69
C ASP A 988 8.53 -3.22 52.21
N GLU A 989 8.33 -3.25 53.54
CA GLU A 989 7.11 -3.77 54.17
C GLU A 989 5.91 -2.85 53.89
N GLU A 990 6.08 -1.54 54.05
CA GLU A 990 5.05 -0.54 53.73
C GLU A 990 4.69 -0.59 52.24
N ARG A 991 5.68 -0.80 51.37
CA ARG A 991 5.49 -0.93 49.92
C ARG A 991 4.69 -2.17 49.56
N ARG A 992 4.97 -3.31 50.19
CA ARG A 992 4.20 -4.55 49.99
C ARG A 992 2.75 -4.38 50.45
N GLU A 993 2.54 -3.75 51.60
CA GLU A 993 1.19 -3.51 52.15
C GLU A 993 0.36 -2.56 51.28
N LEU A 994 0.97 -1.47 50.78
CA LEU A 994 0.29 -0.49 49.93
C LEU A 994 -0.11 -1.08 48.57
N LEU A 995 0.83 -1.79 47.91
CA LEU A 995 0.65 -2.28 46.55
C LEU A 995 -0.17 -3.57 46.47
N GLN A 996 -0.12 -4.43 47.50
CA GLN A 996 -0.86 -5.70 47.56
C GLN A 996 -0.63 -6.60 46.32
N MET A 997 0.60 -6.63 45.83
CA MET A 997 0.99 -7.35 44.61
C MET A 997 1.75 -8.65 44.92
N THR A 998 1.80 -9.54 43.94
CA THR A 998 2.61 -10.76 43.99
C THR A 998 4.11 -10.44 43.89
N ASP A 999 4.98 -11.33 44.37
CA ASP A 999 6.44 -11.14 44.28
C ASP A 999 6.94 -10.97 42.83
N SER A 1000 6.30 -11.63 41.86
CA SER A 1000 6.63 -11.45 40.44
C SER A 1000 6.32 -10.04 39.95
N GLN A 1001 5.18 -9.46 40.35
CA GLN A 1001 4.80 -8.10 39.97
C GLN A 1001 5.69 -7.06 40.67
N MET A 1002 6.05 -7.31 41.93
CA MET A 1002 7.01 -6.47 42.66
C MET A 1002 8.38 -6.48 42.00
N LEU A 1003 8.82 -7.62 41.45
CA LEU A 1003 10.06 -7.72 40.69
C LEU A 1003 10.01 -6.90 39.39
N ASP A 1004 8.89 -6.91 38.68
CA ASP A 1004 8.70 -6.08 37.47
C ASP A 1004 8.77 -4.58 37.83
N ILE A 1005 8.15 -4.16 38.93
CA ILE A 1005 8.24 -2.80 39.44
C ILE A 1005 9.68 -2.43 39.79
N ALA A 1006 10.38 -3.29 40.52
CA ALA A 1006 11.79 -3.07 40.87
C ALA A 1006 12.68 -2.95 39.62
N ARG A 1007 12.42 -3.74 38.57
CA ARG A 1007 13.12 -3.62 37.29
C ARG A 1007 12.89 -2.26 36.64
N PHE A 1008 11.64 -1.79 36.62
CA PHE A 1008 11.30 -0.46 36.10
C PHE A 1008 11.98 0.65 36.92
N CYS A 1009 11.85 0.64 38.25
CA CYS A 1009 12.43 1.67 39.12
C CYS A 1009 13.95 1.77 38.96
N ASN A 1010 14.64 0.62 38.91
CA ASN A 1010 16.09 0.59 38.69
C ASN A 1010 16.50 1.03 37.27
N ARG A 1011 15.58 1.00 36.31
CA ARG A 1011 15.82 1.51 34.95
C ARG A 1011 15.43 2.98 34.82
N PHE A 1012 14.53 3.47 35.66
CA PHE A 1012 14.06 4.85 35.63
C PHE A 1012 15.25 5.82 35.79
N PRO A 1013 15.32 6.93 35.02
CA PRO A 1013 16.51 7.75 35.01
C PRO A 1013 16.73 8.49 36.35
N ASN A 1014 17.91 8.27 36.95
CA ASN A 1014 18.44 9.09 38.04
C ASN A 1014 19.75 9.74 37.57
N ILE A 1015 19.70 11.05 37.31
CA ILE A 1015 20.78 11.80 36.65
C ILE A 1015 21.02 13.09 37.41
N ASP A 1016 22.25 13.30 37.84
CA ASP A 1016 22.69 14.56 38.41
C ASP A 1016 23.16 15.51 37.31
N MET A 1017 22.65 16.74 37.35
CA MET A 1017 23.08 17.81 36.46
C MET A 1017 23.84 18.90 37.22
N THR A 1018 25.02 19.23 36.72
CA THR A 1018 25.81 20.40 37.16
C THR A 1018 26.11 21.29 35.96
N TYR A 1019 26.18 22.60 36.16
CA TYR A 1019 26.39 23.56 35.08
C TYR A 1019 27.35 24.69 35.47
N GLU A 1020 28.01 25.26 34.46
CA GLU A 1020 28.95 26.37 34.57
C GLU A 1020 28.82 27.28 33.33
N VAL A 1021 28.66 28.59 33.54
CA VAL A 1021 28.72 29.59 32.46
C VAL A 1021 30.19 29.99 32.30
N LEU A 1022 30.77 29.71 31.15
CA LEU A 1022 32.15 30.08 30.85
C LEU A 1022 32.25 31.58 30.65
N ASP A 1023 33.32 32.19 31.16
CA ASP A 1023 33.63 33.62 31.03
C ASP A 1023 32.48 34.55 31.49
N ALA A 1024 31.73 34.11 32.51
CA ALA A 1024 30.52 34.79 33.01
C ALA A 1024 30.70 36.28 33.38
N ASP A 1025 31.93 36.71 33.67
CA ASP A 1025 32.26 38.08 34.05
C ASP A 1025 32.49 39.04 32.87
N ASP A 1026 32.70 38.55 31.65
CA ASP A 1026 33.09 39.31 30.45
C ASP A 1026 32.05 39.20 29.30
N ILE A 1027 30.79 38.95 29.62
CA ILE A 1027 29.71 38.81 28.62
C ILE A 1027 29.19 40.18 28.17
N GLN A 1028 29.35 40.49 26.88
CA GLN A 1028 28.84 41.72 26.26
C GLN A 1028 27.46 41.52 25.60
N PRO A 1029 26.70 42.60 25.36
CA PRO A 1029 25.37 42.50 24.77
C PRO A 1029 25.46 42.04 23.31
N GLY A 1030 24.77 40.94 22.98
CA GLY A 1030 24.77 40.36 21.64
C GLY A 1030 25.97 39.47 21.32
N GLU A 1031 26.87 39.21 22.28
CA GLU A 1031 27.85 38.13 22.17
C GLU A 1031 27.24 36.76 22.52
N ASP A 1032 27.93 35.71 22.09
CA ASP A 1032 27.55 34.32 22.37
C ASP A 1032 28.13 33.88 23.72
N ALA A 1033 27.26 33.51 24.67
CA ALA A 1033 27.67 32.88 25.93
C ALA A 1033 27.75 31.36 25.76
N THR A 1034 28.74 30.74 26.43
CA THR A 1034 28.89 29.29 26.45
C THR A 1034 28.54 28.71 27.81
N LEU A 1035 27.54 27.81 27.84
CA LEU A 1035 27.14 27.05 29.01
C LEU A 1035 27.68 25.62 28.91
N LEU A 1036 28.47 25.21 29.89
CA LEU A 1036 28.96 23.84 30.04
C LEU A 1036 28.10 23.10 31.05
N VAL A 1037 27.43 22.03 30.60
CA VAL A 1037 26.61 21.16 31.45
C VAL A 1037 27.29 19.79 31.58
N THR A 1038 27.42 19.29 32.80
CA THR A 1038 27.91 17.94 33.10
C THR A 1038 26.76 17.11 33.67
N LEU A 1039 26.46 16.01 32.98
CA LEU A 1039 25.42 15.04 33.34
C LEU A 1039 26.11 13.77 33.84
N GLU A 1040 25.70 13.26 34.99
CA GLU A 1040 26.21 12.03 35.58
C GLU A 1040 25.05 11.14 36.02
N ARG A 1041 25.00 9.91 35.49
CA ARG A 1041 23.96 8.93 35.80
C ARG A 1041 24.43 8.02 36.93
N ASP A 1042 23.58 7.82 37.93
CA ASP A 1042 23.77 6.73 38.88
C ASP A 1042 23.32 5.40 38.28
N LEU A 1043 24.20 4.40 38.33
CA LEU A 1043 23.98 3.08 37.74
C LEU A 1043 23.82 1.97 38.79
N GLU A 1044 23.92 2.27 40.09
CA GLU A 1044 23.78 1.31 41.20
C GLU A 1044 24.46 -0.06 40.94
N GLY A 1045 25.67 -0.05 40.35
CA GLY A 1045 26.45 -1.27 40.06
C GLY A 1045 26.19 -1.96 38.72
N ARG A 1046 25.34 -1.42 37.83
CA ARG A 1046 25.15 -1.90 36.45
C ARG A 1046 26.27 -1.41 35.51
N SER A 1047 26.60 -2.23 34.51
CA SER A 1047 27.56 -1.87 33.46
C SER A 1047 26.93 -1.11 32.28
N GLU A 1048 25.64 -1.32 32.02
CA GLU A 1048 24.90 -0.73 30.90
C GLU A 1048 23.49 -0.30 31.33
N VAL A 1049 22.94 0.70 30.64
CA VAL A 1049 21.62 1.30 30.93
C VAL A 1049 20.48 0.41 30.44
N GLY A 1050 20.62 -0.19 29.26
CA GLY A 1050 19.55 -0.95 28.58
C GLY A 1050 18.47 -0.07 27.94
N PRO A 1051 17.53 -0.67 27.19
CA PRO A 1051 16.46 0.06 26.51
C PRO A 1051 15.45 0.64 27.51
N VAL A 1052 14.63 1.59 27.06
CA VAL A 1052 13.52 2.17 27.82
C VAL A 1052 12.48 1.09 28.13
N ASP A 1053 12.05 1.02 29.38
CA ASP A 1053 10.90 0.23 29.81
C ASP A 1053 9.60 0.95 29.41
N ALA A 1054 9.03 0.54 28.28
CA ALA A 1054 7.84 1.11 27.67
C ALA A 1054 6.97 0.00 27.02
N PRO A 1055 6.25 -0.81 27.82
CA PRO A 1055 5.53 -1.99 27.33
C PRO A 1055 4.38 -1.67 26.37
N ARG A 1056 3.94 -0.39 26.33
CA ARG A 1056 2.88 0.10 25.42
C ARG A 1056 3.42 0.68 24.13
N PHE A 1057 4.73 0.88 24.01
CA PHE A 1057 5.35 1.32 22.77
C PHE A 1057 5.75 0.10 21.93
N PRO A 1058 5.48 0.08 20.61
CA PRO A 1058 5.53 -1.16 19.82
C PRO A 1058 6.94 -1.68 19.48
N LYS A 1059 7.99 -0.94 19.83
CA LYS A 1059 9.38 -1.27 19.51
C LYS A 1059 10.29 -0.93 20.70
N PRO A 1060 11.35 -1.71 20.98
CA PRO A 1060 12.40 -1.28 21.92
C PRO A 1060 12.95 0.09 21.51
N LYS A 1061 13.10 0.99 22.48
CA LYS A 1061 13.53 2.37 22.24
C LYS A 1061 14.70 2.71 23.14
N GLU A 1062 15.67 3.42 22.57
CA GLU A 1062 16.73 4.06 23.34
C GLU A 1062 16.27 5.41 23.92
N GLU A 1063 16.81 5.73 25.09
CA GLU A 1063 16.51 6.95 25.82
C GLU A 1063 17.24 8.15 25.20
N GLY A 1064 16.50 9.21 24.91
CA GLY A 1064 17.03 10.49 24.41
C GLY A 1064 16.69 11.64 25.34
N TRP A 1065 17.55 12.66 25.35
CA TRP A 1065 17.36 13.85 26.15
C TRP A 1065 17.49 15.11 25.31
N TRP A 1066 16.78 16.16 25.71
CA TRP A 1066 17.01 17.52 25.27
C TRP A 1066 17.53 18.37 26.42
N LEU A 1067 18.57 19.12 26.12
CA LEU A 1067 19.07 20.17 26.98
C LEU A 1067 18.71 21.50 26.33
N VAL A 1068 17.85 22.27 26.98
CA VAL A 1068 17.27 23.50 26.43
C VAL A 1068 17.63 24.67 27.34
N VAL A 1069 18.08 25.77 26.77
CA VAL A 1069 18.23 27.05 27.46
C VAL A 1069 17.10 27.96 26.97
N GLY A 1070 16.29 28.45 27.90
CA GLY A 1070 15.13 29.28 27.60
C GLY A 1070 15.02 30.51 28.48
N ASP A 1071 14.39 31.54 27.93
CA ASP A 1071 13.85 32.68 28.69
C ASP A 1071 12.35 32.47 28.86
N SER A 1072 11.95 32.01 30.05
CA SER A 1072 10.57 31.72 30.40
C SER A 1072 9.69 32.98 30.39
N SER A 1073 10.26 34.17 30.61
CA SER A 1073 9.52 35.41 30.66
C SER A 1073 9.06 35.89 29.28
N ASN A 1074 9.91 35.69 28.27
CA ASN A 1074 9.63 36.06 26.87
C ASN A 1074 9.17 34.88 26.01
N ASN A 1075 9.03 33.69 26.59
CA ASN A 1075 8.70 32.45 25.88
C ASN A 1075 9.67 32.15 24.72
N GLN A 1076 10.95 32.44 24.92
CA GLN A 1076 11.98 32.35 23.89
C GLN A 1076 12.93 31.19 24.18
N LEU A 1077 13.12 30.33 23.19
CA LEU A 1077 14.13 29.27 23.22
C LEU A 1077 15.44 29.84 22.66
N LEU A 1078 16.51 29.80 23.46
CA LEU A 1078 17.81 30.38 23.13
C LEU A 1078 18.79 29.36 22.56
N ALA A 1079 18.82 28.15 23.14
CA ALA A 1079 19.61 27.04 22.63
C ALA A 1079 18.94 25.70 22.94
N ILE A 1080 19.16 24.73 22.08
CA ILE A 1080 18.72 23.35 22.27
C ILE A 1080 19.82 22.39 21.82
N LYS A 1081 20.00 21.29 22.54
CA LYS A 1081 20.91 20.23 22.15
C LYS A 1081 20.34 18.88 22.55
N ARG A 1082 20.32 17.94 21.60
CA ARG A 1082 19.96 16.55 21.87
C ARG A 1082 21.16 15.79 22.43
N VAL A 1083 20.94 15.00 23.47
CA VAL A 1083 21.97 14.26 24.20
C VAL A 1083 21.55 12.80 24.33
N SER A 1084 22.49 11.88 24.10
CA SER A 1084 22.35 10.48 24.50
C SER A 1084 23.29 10.24 25.67
N LEU A 1085 22.74 9.85 26.81
CA LEU A 1085 23.48 9.70 28.06
C LEU A 1085 23.55 8.23 28.45
N GLN A 1086 24.75 7.66 28.45
CA GLN A 1086 24.99 6.32 29.01
C GLN A 1086 25.38 6.44 30.49
N ARG A 1087 26.59 6.92 30.79
CA ARG A 1087 27.07 7.10 32.17
C ARG A 1087 27.34 8.56 32.53
N ARG A 1088 28.18 9.24 31.74
CA ARG A 1088 28.53 10.65 31.96
C ARG A 1088 28.64 11.36 30.63
N ALA A 1089 28.16 12.59 30.55
CA ALA A 1089 28.30 13.45 29.38
C ALA A 1089 28.66 14.87 29.79
N LYS A 1090 29.56 15.50 29.01
CA LYS A 1090 29.82 16.94 29.10
C LYS A 1090 29.32 17.59 27.82
N VAL A 1091 28.40 18.53 27.95
CA VAL A 1091 27.68 19.13 26.84
C VAL A 1091 27.88 20.63 26.89
N LYS A 1092 28.42 21.19 25.80
CA LYS A 1092 28.48 22.65 25.60
C LYS A 1092 27.26 23.10 24.81
N LEU A 1093 26.56 24.11 25.31
CA LEU A 1093 25.61 24.92 24.56
C LEU A 1093 26.14 26.33 24.37
N VAL A 1094 25.89 26.89 23.21
CA VAL A 1094 26.21 28.28 22.88
C VAL A 1094 24.89 28.97 22.58
N PHE A 1095 24.68 30.15 23.16
CA PHE A 1095 23.47 30.93 22.94
C PHE A 1095 23.77 32.42 22.90
N ALA A 1096 23.04 33.14 22.06
CA ALA A 1096 23.13 34.59 21.96
C ALA A 1096 22.50 35.24 23.19
N VAL A 1097 23.26 36.13 23.84
CA VAL A 1097 22.80 36.84 25.04
C VAL A 1097 21.91 38.02 24.64
N PRO A 1098 20.82 38.30 25.38
CA PRO A 1098 19.95 39.44 25.10
C PRO A 1098 20.71 40.76 25.00
N LYS A 1099 20.26 41.66 24.11
CA LYS A 1099 20.92 42.96 23.87
C LYS A 1099 20.74 43.96 25.00
N ASP A 1100 19.80 43.74 25.92
CA ASP A 1100 19.62 44.66 27.04
C ASP A 1100 20.61 44.34 28.15
N VAL A 1101 21.33 45.37 28.58
CA VAL A 1101 22.29 45.34 29.69
C VAL A 1101 21.57 45.03 31.01
N GLY A 1102 22.21 44.22 31.86
CA GLY A 1102 21.77 43.88 33.20
C GLY A 1102 21.66 42.37 33.45
N LYS A 1103 21.24 42.01 34.67
CA LYS A 1103 21.05 40.61 35.08
C LYS A 1103 19.81 40.02 34.39
N LYS A 1104 20.03 39.00 33.56
CA LYS A 1104 18.99 38.21 32.91
C LYS A 1104 18.86 36.86 33.60
N SER A 1105 17.64 36.49 33.99
CA SER A 1105 17.34 35.18 34.56
C SER A 1105 16.94 34.23 33.44
N LEU A 1106 17.64 33.12 33.31
CA LEU A 1106 17.44 32.09 32.31
C LEU A 1106 17.21 30.73 32.98
N VAL A 1107 16.66 29.79 32.23
CA VAL A 1107 16.34 28.45 32.74
C VAL A 1107 16.96 27.38 31.83
N ILE A 1108 17.59 26.39 32.45
CA ILE A 1108 18.03 25.17 31.80
C ILE A 1108 16.93 24.13 32.02
N TYR A 1109 16.36 23.61 30.93
CA TYR A 1109 15.45 22.47 30.95
C TYR A 1109 16.20 21.23 30.48
N PHE A 1110 16.16 20.17 31.26
CA PHE A 1110 16.67 18.86 30.89
C PHE A 1110 15.49 17.90 30.76
N MET A 1111 15.06 17.68 29.52
CA MET A 1111 13.80 16.99 29.19
C MET A 1111 14.09 15.59 28.62
N CYS A 1112 13.40 14.57 29.14
CA CYS A 1112 13.45 13.22 28.60
C CYS A 1112 12.50 13.09 27.40
N ASP A 1113 12.82 12.21 26.44
CA ASP A 1113 11.91 11.87 25.35
C ASP A 1113 11.04 10.63 25.60
N SER A 1114 11.22 9.99 26.76
CA SER A 1114 10.75 8.62 27.02
C SER A 1114 9.98 8.44 28.33
N TYR A 1115 10.35 9.16 29.38
CA TYR A 1115 9.78 9.02 30.73
C TYR A 1115 9.20 10.35 31.21
N LEU A 1116 8.08 10.28 31.93
CA LEU A 1116 7.51 11.44 32.63
C LEU A 1116 8.04 11.49 34.07
N GLY A 1117 8.27 12.69 34.60
CA GLY A 1117 8.67 12.90 36.01
C GLY A 1117 10.17 12.80 36.27
N CYS A 1118 11.01 12.79 35.23
CA CYS A 1118 12.47 12.87 35.33
C CYS A 1118 13.04 14.15 34.69
N ASP A 1119 12.17 15.07 34.27
CA ASP A 1119 12.55 16.36 33.72
C ASP A 1119 13.05 17.28 34.84
N GLN A 1120 14.11 18.04 34.56
CA GLN A 1120 14.73 18.92 35.55
C GLN A 1120 14.81 20.36 35.04
N GLU A 1121 14.61 21.32 35.94
CA GLU A 1121 14.66 22.75 35.65
C GLU A 1121 15.64 23.44 36.60
N TYR A 1122 16.57 24.22 36.05
CA TYR A 1122 17.55 24.98 36.84
C TYR A 1122 17.59 26.43 36.41
N ASN A 1123 17.25 27.31 37.34
CA ASN A 1123 17.36 28.76 37.17
C ASN A 1123 18.83 29.18 37.31
N PHE A 1124 19.31 30.01 36.40
CA PHE A 1124 20.61 30.64 36.47
C PHE A 1124 20.54 32.09 35.97
N THR A 1125 21.53 32.89 36.30
CA THR A 1125 21.58 34.31 35.93
C THR A 1125 22.83 34.62 35.13
N VAL A 1126 22.67 35.44 34.10
CA VAL A 1126 23.76 35.97 33.28
C VAL A 1126 23.78 37.49 33.45
N ASP A 1127 24.93 38.06 33.80
CA ASP A 1127 25.08 39.51 33.98
C ASP A 1127 25.68 40.13 32.72
N VAL A 1128 24.83 40.79 31.92
CA VAL A 1128 25.25 41.42 30.65
C VAL A 1128 25.79 42.81 30.96
N LYS A 1129 27.08 43.05 30.72
CA LYS A 1129 27.75 44.31 31.03
C LYS A 1129 27.90 45.17 29.78
N GLU A 1130 27.95 46.50 29.92
CA GLU A 1130 28.27 47.38 28.80
C GLU A 1130 29.68 47.07 28.26
N PRO A 1131 29.90 47.13 26.93
CA PRO A 1131 31.22 46.98 26.35
C PRO A 1131 32.15 48.08 26.91
N LYS A 1132 33.31 47.67 27.43
CA LYS A 1132 34.31 48.58 28.03
C LYS A 1132 34.96 49.50 27.00
#